data_AF-A0A3N4ZE32-F1
#
_entry.id   AF-A0A3N4ZE32-F1
#
_cell.length_a   1.000
_cell.length_b   1.000
_cell.length_c   1.000
_cell.angle_alpha   90.00
_cell.angle_beta   90.00
_cell.angle_gamma   90.00
#
_symmetry.space_group_name_H-M   'P 1'
#
loop_
_entity.id
_entity.type
_entity.pdbx_description
1 polymer ?
#
loop_
_entity_poly.entity_id
_entity_poly.type
_entity_poly.pdbx_seq_one_letter_code
_entity_poly.pdbx_strand_id
1 'polypeptide(L)'
;MYQAIRDLNVAERDMHFHYMVDMRFTRRAITDGAAPDGCPYPGIDPFSPEQAAWFFGRDTATAALLLRLDTRLRTGGPVVVVAPSGAGKSSLLNAGLLPQLAQGALAAPGSASWPRIRITPTARPTRELSSALAAAGWVRGHRGGRLVVVVDQLEELFTLCPDEDERNRFVDMLAALAHAAPESGRGPDALVVLGLRSDFYTPCTSHPWLREALEHDQMLLGPLTETELRQAILCPAQDRQLDVEPGLVEVLLRDLGVGTGGPGEGYEAGRLPLLAYALRATWQTRSGHVLTVAGYEAVGGIHNAVKTTAEEIYSDLDGAERRVARAVFLRLVSYGKHTEDTRRRRPYTELVDSVGSPEVTVACVVEEFTKARLLTRDGEDVEITHESLLSTWPRLHGWIESGRADNLLYQELEQAAADWDRSGHDTGMLYRGHRLEAALAWSRSPDHARLASASADFLTASHRSRQRGRRLRRAAVAVLTALALIASGAAVIAFRQTGAAQGERDTAVFNQVMAAADSARSADTSLAAQLDLVAHQLRPNDHTVTTRLLADAGAPLSARVQGTGRVHRAAFNPHRPIAATADDDHTVRLWDMSRPTRAVQLGEVLRGHAKTVLTVAFSADGNLLASGSADDTVRLWDVTRPDRPKALGGPLTGYHRGAKELLFSPVAKILVSADGEGTARLWDVSQPARPNLVAQLPDFHAASALSFSPDGRVLAVAEQNDLVGVWDVRDPAEPRLLGKKLVGTNARAGSGSLVVSVSFSADGRLLAASYWNGQVRLWDMTDPRRPKNGGLCTAHMGGAWAVTFSPHGRLFASAGFDGLVRLWRASNAGQCVNLGVTLAGHEEAVQSLTFAPNGHGLLSLGADDVRYWTLPDNILTGHDKGISGVSFSADGKTLATTSSDRTVRLWDLTRPTRPESVVRITGFGYGDGAMRFGARPGIAVTGAGTNSVYVWDLSRPDRPRHLTRTPLDQAFGPVRWGPKRNLLVTSAYVADYDYPLRLWDMSAPQKPRPLIDLRTGHDANVETVAFSADGRRFVSGYGDGTAQLWDVTDPARTKLVGVPLRTRSSGIAHAAAAPDGRTVALAMDTGAIEIWDVADPNHPHRTGPSSVRHSNLITSISFSPDGRTLMSAGYDGTVRLWDISDPAHTAPLGRLLGPGGAVFSSVQDAEFSPDGHSLAAALADGTVRLWNMDVDAATRRICHDAANTLTETAWRSHLPGVPYASPCS
;
A
#
# COMPACT_ATOMS: atom_id res chain seq x y z
N MET A 1 -17.39 -6.50 31.44
CA MET A 1 -18.52 -7.18 30.80
C MET A 1 -18.77 -6.55 29.45
N TYR A 2 -18.19 -7.13 28.40
CA TYR A 2 -18.56 -6.88 27.00
C TYR A 2 -18.46 -8.23 26.29
N GLN A 3 -19.62 -8.82 26.02
CA GLN A 3 -19.90 -9.90 25.08
C GLN A 3 -21.21 -9.43 24.41
N ALA A 4 -21.46 -9.56 23.11
CA ALA A 4 -21.01 -10.58 22.19
C ALA A 4 -21.27 -10.18 20.71
N ILE A 5 -20.53 -10.84 19.80
CA ILE A 5 -20.89 -11.22 18.42
C ILE A 5 -20.80 -10.12 17.34
N ARG A 6 -19.57 -9.84 16.85
CA ARG A 6 -19.22 -9.73 15.40
C ARG A 6 -17.72 -9.56 15.10
N ASP A 7 -16.83 -10.05 15.97
CA ASP A 7 -15.40 -9.78 15.89
C ASP A 7 -14.58 -11.08 15.93
N LEU A 8 -14.28 -11.65 14.76
CA LEU A 8 -13.17 -12.60 14.62
C LEU A 8 -11.89 -11.93 14.10
N ASN A 9 -12.00 -10.82 13.33
CA ASN A 9 -10.84 -10.05 12.87
C ASN A 9 -10.34 -9.00 13.88
N VAL A 10 -11.16 -8.57 14.86
CA VAL A 10 -10.70 -7.67 15.92
C VAL A 10 -10.01 -8.45 17.04
N ALA A 11 -10.36 -9.73 17.25
CA ALA A 11 -9.70 -10.58 18.24
C ALA A 11 -8.23 -10.86 17.90
N GLU A 12 -7.86 -11.11 16.64
CA GLU A 12 -6.44 -11.30 16.29
C GLU A 12 -5.62 -10.02 16.47
N ARG A 13 -6.16 -8.85 16.09
CA ARG A 13 -5.48 -7.57 16.32
C ARG A 13 -5.35 -7.24 17.80
N ASP A 14 -6.39 -7.49 18.60
CA ASP A 14 -6.38 -7.27 20.04
C ASP A 14 -5.49 -8.30 20.77
N MET A 15 -5.42 -9.55 20.30
CA MET A 15 -4.49 -10.56 20.82
C MET A 15 -3.04 -10.24 20.44
N HIS A 16 -2.76 -9.87 19.19
CA HIS A 16 -1.43 -9.39 18.81
C HIS A 16 -1.03 -8.15 19.61
N PHE A 17 -1.98 -7.23 19.86
CA PHE A 17 -1.74 -6.07 20.71
C PHE A 17 -1.50 -6.47 22.17
N HIS A 18 -2.26 -7.43 22.72
CA HIS A 18 -2.05 -7.96 24.07
C HIS A 18 -0.67 -8.60 24.21
N TYR A 19 -0.31 -9.51 23.31
CA TYR A 19 1.02 -10.12 23.27
C TYR A 19 2.14 -9.07 23.10
N MET A 20 1.96 -8.08 22.21
CA MET A 20 2.95 -7.01 22.01
C MET A 20 3.08 -6.08 23.23
N VAL A 21 1.99 -5.77 23.91
CA VAL A 21 1.99 -4.94 25.12
C VAL A 21 2.66 -5.70 26.26
N ASP A 22 2.30 -6.96 26.48
CA ASP A 22 2.92 -7.81 27.50
C ASP A 22 4.41 -7.97 27.25
N MET A 23 4.84 -8.21 26.01
CA MET A 23 6.26 -8.24 25.63
C MET A 23 7.02 -6.97 26.00
N ARG A 24 6.43 -5.78 25.76
CA ARG A 24 7.06 -4.50 26.10
C ARG A 24 7.14 -4.29 27.62
N PHE A 25 6.15 -4.76 28.38
CA PHE A 25 6.18 -4.74 29.85
C PHE A 25 7.19 -5.74 30.42
N THR A 26 7.25 -6.97 29.89
CA THR A 26 8.24 -8.00 30.21
C THR A 26 9.66 -7.44 30.07
N ARG A 27 9.97 -6.78 28.96
CA ARG A 27 11.31 -6.22 28.74
C ARG A 27 11.66 -5.10 29.73
N ARG A 28 10.68 -4.25 30.09
CA ARG A 28 10.84 -3.25 31.16
C ARG A 28 11.08 -3.88 32.54
N ALA A 29 10.48 -5.02 32.82
CA ALA A 29 10.68 -5.71 34.10
C ALA A 29 12.05 -6.42 34.21
N ILE A 30 12.61 -6.89 33.08
CA ILE A 30 13.94 -7.54 33.05
C ILE A 30 15.06 -6.51 33.17
N THR A 31 14.86 -5.29 32.67
CA THR A 31 15.85 -4.21 32.67
C THR A 31 16.12 -3.62 34.05
N ASP A 32 15.12 -3.63 34.95
CA ASP A 32 15.30 -3.19 36.34
C ASP A 32 16.22 -4.11 37.19
N GLY A 33 16.63 -5.27 36.66
CA GLY A 33 17.43 -6.27 37.39
C GLY A 33 18.80 -6.64 36.80
N ALA A 34 19.25 -6.05 35.69
CA ALA A 34 20.48 -6.45 35.00
C ALA A 34 21.73 -5.65 35.43
N ALA A 35 22.88 -6.33 35.58
CA ALA A 35 24.16 -5.78 36.05
C ALA A 35 24.88 -4.87 35.02
N PRO A 36 25.79 -3.95 35.45
CA PRO A 36 26.15 -2.75 34.69
C PRO A 36 27.08 -2.88 33.46
N ASP A 37 27.73 -4.01 33.18
CA ASP A 37 28.96 -4.03 32.34
C ASP A 37 28.92 -4.83 31.01
N GLY A 38 27.74 -5.11 30.45
CA GLY A 38 27.61 -5.86 29.18
C GLY A 38 27.41 -5.00 27.92
N CYS A 39 27.97 -5.42 26.77
CA CYS A 39 27.64 -4.88 25.45
C CYS A 39 26.22 -5.32 25.03
N PRO A 40 25.31 -4.39 24.62
CA PRO A 40 23.93 -4.76 24.26
C PRO A 40 23.81 -5.51 22.93
N TYR A 41 24.88 -5.53 22.12
CA TYR A 41 24.94 -6.25 20.85
C TYR A 41 25.81 -7.50 20.99
N PRO A 42 25.26 -8.72 20.80
CA PRO A 42 25.99 -9.98 20.99
C PRO A 42 27.00 -10.27 19.87
N GLY A 43 26.93 -9.58 18.73
CA GLY A 43 27.76 -9.88 17.56
C GLY A 43 27.19 -11.05 16.75
N ILE A 44 28.05 -11.96 16.31
CA ILE A 44 27.66 -13.11 15.47
C ILE A 44 26.88 -14.17 16.27
N ASP A 45 27.00 -14.16 17.60
CA ASP A 45 26.28 -15.08 18.47
C ASP A 45 24.77 -14.73 18.52
N PRO A 46 23.86 -15.72 18.51
CA PRO A 46 22.44 -15.46 18.70
C PRO A 46 22.16 -14.90 20.09
N PHE A 47 21.15 -14.04 20.21
CA PHE A 47 20.72 -13.53 21.52
C PHE A 47 20.33 -14.69 22.44
N SER A 48 20.87 -14.70 23.66
CA SER A 48 20.50 -15.67 24.69
C SER A 48 19.20 -15.28 25.40
N PRO A 49 18.53 -16.21 26.11
CA PRO A 49 17.33 -15.88 26.89
C PRO A 49 17.56 -14.78 27.93
N GLU A 50 18.77 -14.69 28.49
CA GLU A 50 19.15 -13.65 29.46
C GLU A 50 19.31 -12.27 28.81
N GLN A 51 19.54 -12.23 27.49
CA GLN A 51 19.68 -11.02 26.69
C GLN A 51 18.34 -10.55 26.06
N ALA A 52 17.20 -11.11 26.48
CA ALA A 52 15.88 -10.78 25.97
C ALA A 52 15.51 -9.29 26.09
N ALA A 53 16.08 -8.60 27.08
CA ALA A 53 15.94 -7.16 27.25
C ALA A 53 16.50 -6.36 26.06
N TRP A 54 17.52 -6.87 25.36
CA TRP A 54 18.19 -6.21 24.24
C TRP A 54 17.76 -6.74 22.88
N PHE A 55 16.80 -7.66 22.83
CA PHE A 55 16.31 -8.25 21.59
C PHE A 55 15.09 -7.48 21.06
N PHE A 56 15.31 -6.58 20.09
CA PHE A 56 14.27 -5.75 19.46
C PHE A 56 14.11 -6.04 17.96
N GLY A 57 13.02 -5.57 17.37
CA GLY A 57 12.72 -5.72 15.94
C GLY A 57 12.02 -7.02 15.55
N ARG A 58 11.74 -7.93 16.49
CA ARG A 58 11.03 -9.21 16.21
C ARG A 58 9.77 -9.40 17.06
N ASP A 59 9.18 -8.30 17.52
CA ASP A 59 8.02 -8.32 18.43
C ASP A 59 6.82 -8.97 17.74
N THR A 60 6.50 -8.55 16.52
CA THR A 60 5.37 -9.10 15.75
C THR A 60 5.57 -10.59 15.44
N ALA A 61 6.79 -11.00 15.10
CA ALA A 61 7.11 -12.40 14.86
C ALA A 61 6.96 -13.25 16.13
N THR A 62 7.38 -12.73 17.28
CA THR A 62 7.25 -13.43 18.58
C THR A 62 5.78 -13.59 18.98
N ALA A 63 4.95 -12.54 18.81
CA ALA A 63 3.51 -12.62 19.05
C ALA A 63 2.83 -13.66 18.16
N ALA A 64 3.15 -13.66 16.85
CA ALA A 64 2.58 -14.63 15.91
C ALA A 64 2.95 -16.07 16.27
N LEU A 65 4.17 -16.31 16.75
CA LEU A 65 4.62 -17.63 17.21
C LEU A 65 3.87 -18.08 18.47
N LEU A 66 3.67 -17.20 19.44
CA LEU A 66 2.89 -17.49 20.66
C LEU A 66 1.43 -17.82 20.34
N LEU A 67 0.80 -17.08 19.42
CA LEU A 67 -0.57 -17.35 18.99
C LEU A 67 -0.74 -18.74 18.34
N ARG A 68 0.25 -19.14 17.53
CA ARG A 68 0.28 -20.48 16.92
C ARG A 68 0.45 -21.57 17.98
N LEU A 69 1.30 -21.35 18.98
CA LEU A 69 1.46 -22.27 20.11
C LEU A 69 0.17 -22.42 20.93
N ASP A 70 -0.55 -21.33 21.17
CA ASP A 70 -1.86 -21.34 21.83
C ASP A 70 -2.91 -22.14 21.04
N THR A 71 -2.82 -22.13 19.72
CA THR A 71 -3.68 -22.96 18.86
C THR A 71 -3.29 -24.45 18.96
N ARG A 72 -2.00 -24.74 19.03
CA ARG A 72 -1.47 -26.10 19.16
C ARG A 72 -1.72 -26.73 20.54
N LEU A 73 -1.97 -25.91 21.57
CA LEU A 73 -2.46 -26.40 22.86
C LEU A 73 -3.79 -27.18 22.77
N ARG A 74 -4.59 -26.94 21.73
CA ARG A 74 -5.86 -27.64 21.51
C ARG A 74 -5.75 -28.73 20.45
N THR A 75 -4.98 -28.47 19.40
CA THR A 75 -4.96 -29.29 18.18
C THR A 75 -3.82 -30.32 18.16
N GLY A 76 -2.76 -30.12 18.95
CA GLY A 76 -1.55 -30.95 18.87
C GLY A 76 -0.73 -30.68 17.60
N GLY A 77 0.44 -31.31 17.46
CA GLY A 77 1.36 -31.10 16.34
C GLY A 77 2.36 -29.96 16.55
N PRO A 78 3.37 -29.81 15.67
CA PRO A 78 4.46 -28.86 15.84
C PRO A 78 4.18 -27.53 15.12
N VAL A 79 4.91 -26.48 15.51
CA VAL A 79 5.02 -25.24 14.73
C VAL A 79 6.41 -25.17 14.11
N VAL A 80 6.51 -25.02 12.79
CA VAL A 80 7.81 -24.97 12.10
C VAL A 80 8.16 -23.54 11.72
N VAL A 81 9.27 -23.00 12.21
CA VAL A 81 9.79 -21.67 11.85
C VAL A 81 10.83 -21.83 10.74
N VAL A 82 10.48 -21.43 9.53
CA VAL A 82 11.30 -21.61 8.32
C VAL A 82 11.92 -20.28 7.89
N ALA A 83 13.23 -20.25 7.69
CA ALA A 83 13.94 -19.06 7.19
C ALA A 83 15.30 -19.42 6.57
N PRO A 84 15.87 -18.55 5.71
CA PRO A 84 17.27 -18.63 5.31
C PRO A 84 18.24 -18.57 6.50
N SER A 85 19.50 -18.94 6.28
CA SER A 85 20.56 -18.74 7.27
C SER A 85 20.74 -17.24 7.56
N GLY A 86 21.06 -16.89 8.80
CA GLY A 86 21.28 -15.49 9.19
C GLY A 86 20.01 -14.65 9.44
N ALA A 87 18.81 -15.11 9.10
CA ALA A 87 17.55 -14.35 9.28
C ALA A 87 17.14 -14.08 10.75
N GLY A 88 17.88 -14.60 11.74
CA GLY A 88 17.62 -14.41 13.16
C GLY A 88 16.72 -15.46 13.83
N LYS A 89 16.53 -16.65 13.23
CA LYS A 89 15.71 -17.75 13.78
C LYS A 89 16.08 -18.13 15.22
N SER A 90 17.35 -18.44 15.46
CA SER A 90 17.83 -18.86 16.79
C SER A 90 17.65 -17.73 17.83
N SER A 91 17.83 -16.46 17.43
CA SER A 91 17.58 -15.33 18.33
C SER A 91 16.09 -15.17 18.65
N LEU A 92 15.19 -15.36 17.66
CA LEU A 92 13.75 -15.36 17.88
C LEU A 92 13.32 -16.47 18.85
N LEU A 93 13.85 -17.69 18.69
CA LEU A 93 13.54 -18.80 19.58
C LEU A 93 14.10 -18.59 21.00
N ASN A 94 15.33 -18.09 21.11
CA ASN A 94 16.02 -17.95 22.40
C ASN A 94 15.61 -16.71 23.20
N ALA A 95 15.62 -15.54 22.58
CA ALA A 95 15.40 -14.26 23.25
C ALA A 95 13.99 -13.69 23.03
N GLY A 96 13.26 -14.19 22.02
CA GLY A 96 11.85 -13.89 21.81
C GLY A 96 10.95 -14.87 22.55
N LEU A 97 10.93 -16.15 22.13
CA LEU A 97 9.95 -17.13 22.57
C LEU A 97 10.17 -17.61 24.03
N LEU A 98 11.34 -18.15 24.36
CA LEU A 98 11.58 -18.78 25.66
C LEU A 98 11.32 -17.86 26.88
N PRO A 99 11.72 -16.57 26.87
CA PRO A 99 11.46 -15.65 27.98
C PRO A 99 9.98 -15.35 28.17
N GLN A 100 9.22 -15.26 27.07
CA GLN A 100 7.76 -15.06 27.12
C GLN A 100 7.05 -16.28 27.70
N LEU A 101 7.48 -17.48 27.30
CA LEU A 101 6.98 -18.71 27.91
C LEU A 101 7.32 -18.80 29.40
N ALA A 102 8.48 -18.28 29.82
CA ALA A 102 8.88 -18.22 31.22
C ALA A 102 7.99 -17.36 32.10
N GLN A 103 7.35 -16.35 31.52
CA GLN A 103 6.41 -15.46 32.21
C GLN A 103 4.96 -15.92 32.10
N GLY A 104 4.71 -17.05 31.43
CA GLY A 104 3.38 -17.61 31.28
C GLY A 104 2.54 -16.90 30.22
N ALA A 105 3.18 -16.43 29.13
CA ALA A 105 2.48 -15.72 28.05
C ALA A 105 1.39 -16.57 27.37
N LEU A 106 1.42 -17.91 27.46
CA LEU A 106 0.37 -18.76 26.89
C LEU A 106 -0.92 -18.65 27.70
N ALA A 107 -2.08 -18.69 27.02
CA ALA A 107 -3.40 -18.55 27.64
C ALA A 107 -3.76 -19.66 28.65
N ALA A 108 -2.96 -20.72 28.76
CA ALA A 108 -3.16 -21.79 29.71
C ALA A 108 -2.68 -21.43 31.13
N PRO A 109 -3.52 -21.55 32.17
CA PRO A 109 -3.14 -21.30 33.55
C PRO A 109 -1.93 -22.14 33.99
N GLY A 110 -0.95 -21.49 34.65
CA GLY A 110 0.27 -22.15 35.11
C GLY A 110 1.32 -22.40 34.01
N SER A 111 1.16 -21.84 32.81
CA SER A 111 2.13 -21.98 31.71
C SER A 111 3.54 -21.50 32.05
N ALA A 112 3.67 -20.54 32.97
CA ALA A 112 4.98 -20.05 33.46
C ALA A 112 5.83 -21.15 34.11
N SER A 113 5.21 -22.13 34.78
CA SER A 113 5.89 -23.21 35.51
C SER A 113 6.13 -24.46 34.67
N TRP A 114 5.72 -24.46 33.39
CA TRP A 114 5.97 -25.58 32.51
C TRP A 114 7.47 -25.73 32.23
N PRO A 115 8.02 -26.96 32.29
CA PRO A 115 9.38 -27.20 31.85
C PRO A 115 9.54 -26.81 30.37
N ARG A 116 10.70 -26.24 30.05
CA ARG A 116 11.05 -25.81 28.69
C ARG A 116 12.41 -26.42 28.37
N ILE A 117 12.47 -27.23 27.33
CA ILE A 117 13.73 -27.81 26.85
C ILE A 117 14.07 -27.26 25.47
N ARG A 118 15.34 -26.94 25.27
CA ARG A 118 15.90 -26.60 23.96
C ARG A 118 16.93 -27.66 23.60
N ILE A 119 16.85 -28.18 22.39
CA ILE A 119 17.83 -29.12 21.85
C ILE A 119 18.24 -28.71 20.45
N THR A 120 19.47 -29.06 20.09
CA THR A 120 19.98 -29.02 18.72
C THR A 120 20.31 -30.46 18.34
N PRO A 121 19.77 -31.01 17.23
CA PRO A 121 20.06 -32.39 16.83
C PRO A 121 21.57 -32.63 16.69
N THR A 122 22.03 -33.79 17.15
CA THR A 122 23.42 -34.24 17.03
C THR A 122 23.47 -35.52 16.19
N ALA A 123 24.64 -36.18 16.11
CA ALA A 123 24.74 -37.51 15.51
C ALA A 123 23.88 -38.58 16.21
N ARG A 124 23.45 -38.35 17.46
CA ARG A 124 22.56 -39.25 18.22
C ARG A 124 21.37 -38.50 18.85
N PRO A 125 20.44 -37.98 18.05
CA PRO A 125 19.42 -37.03 18.50
C PRO A 125 18.37 -37.65 19.45
N THR A 126 18.11 -38.94 19.35
CA THR A 126 17.19 -39.66 20.25
C THR A 126 17.70 -39.69 21.69
N ARG A 127 19.02 -39.90 21.87
CA ARG A 127 19.68 -39.87 23.18
C ARG A 127 19.65 -38.47 23.78
N GLU A 128 19.90 -37.45 22.96
CA GLU A 128 19.90 -36.06 23.40
C GLU A 128 18.53 -35.61 23.90
N LEU A 129 17.46 -35.90 23.14
CA LEU A 129 16.09 -35.63 23.58
C LEU A 129 15.74 -36.37 24.86
N SER A 130 16.12 -37.65 24.98
CA SER A 130 15.87 -38.44 26.19
C SER A 130 16.58 -37.86 27.42
N SER A 131 17.85 -37.43 27.25
CA SER A 131 18.64 -36.80 28.29
C SER A 131 18.09 -35.43 28.70
N ALA A 132 17.67 -34.61 27.74
CA ALA A 132 17.06 -33.30 28.01
C ALA A 132 15.71 -33.44 28.74
N LEU A 133 14.88 -34.41 28.35
CA LEU A 133 13.63 -34.72 29.04
C LEU A 133 13.89 -35.19 30.48
N ALA A 134 14.86 -36.06 30.69
CA ALA A 134 15.23 -36.54 32.03
C ALA A 134 15.76 -35.39 32.92
N ALA A 135 16.60 -34.51 32.37
CA ALA A 135 17.12 -33.35 33.08
C ALA A 135 16.02 -32.35 33.46
N ALA A 136 14.98 -32.22 32.64
CA ALA A 136 13.79 -31.43 32.93
C ALA A 136 12.80 -32.09 33.90
N GLY A 137 13.15 -33.27 34.46
CA GLY A 137 12.30 -34.03 35.38
C GLY A 137 11.12 -34.74 34.68
N TRP A 138 11.10 -34.77 33.35
CA TRP A 138 10.01 -35.34 32.56
C TRP A 138 10.18 -36.85 32.37
N VAL A 139 9.74 -37.62 33.38
CA VAL A 139 9.78 -39.10 33.36
C VAL A 139 8.41 -39.67 32.99
N ARG A 140 8.37 -40.79 32.22
CA ARG A 140 7.15 -41.56 31.89
C ARG A 140 6.36 -41.85 33.17
N GLY A 141 5.28 -41.09 33.39
CA GLY A 141 4.48 -41.11 34.63
C GLY A 141 3.84 -39.77 35.00
N HIS A 142 4.33 -38.65 34.46
CA HIS A 142 3.80 -37.30 34.71
C HIS A 142 2.46 -37.06 34.00
N ARG A 143 1.35 -37.52 34.58
CA ARG A 143 -0.01 -37.39 34.00
C ARG A 143 -0.69 -36.03 34.22
N GLY A 144 0.05 -34.97 34.57
CA GLY A 144 -0.57 -33.66 34.89
C GLY A 144 0.22 -32.39 34.53
N GLY A 145 1.49 -32.48 34.11
CA GLY A 145 2.27 -31.32 33.66
C GLY A 145 2.24 -31.18 32.14
N ARG A 146 2.52 -30.00 31.59
CA ARG A 146 2.74 -29.75 30.15
C ARG A 146 4.18 -29.29 29.93
N LEU A 147 4.76 -29.65 28.78
CA LEU A 147 6.16 -29.37 28.41
C LEU A 147 6.22 -28.46 27.16
N VAL A 148 7.28 -27.67 27.01
CA VAL A 148 7.63 -27.05 25.72
C VAL A 148 8.97 -27.58 25.24
N VAL A 149 9.01 -28.06 23.99
CA VAL A 149 10.21 -28.56 23.32
C VAL A 149 10.54 -27.66 22.14
N VAL A 150 11.70 -27.01 22.18
CA VAL A 150 12.23 -26.21 21.07
C VAL A 150 13.39 -26.98 20.46
N VAL A 151 13.24 -27.39 19.20
CA VAL A 151 14.33 -27.97 18.40
C VAL A 151 14.87 -26.85 17.51
N ASP A 152 16.03 -26.31 17.86
CA ASP A 152 16.71 -25.31 17.05
C ASP A 152 17.67 -26.00 16.08
N GLN A 153 17.84 -25.45 14.88
CA GLN A 153 18.65 -26.02 13.79
C GLN A 153 18.25 -27.47 13.46
N LEU A 154 16.98 -27.71 13.14
CA LEU A 154 16.48 -29.03 12.75
C LEU A 154 17.24 -29.61 11.54
N GLU A 155 17.77 -28.75 10.68
CA GLU A 155 18.65 -29.15 9.58
C GLU A 155 19.82 -30.05 10.02
N GLU A 156 20.31 -29.91 11.26
CA GLU A 156 21.40 -30.74 11.77
C GLU A 156 21.04 -32.23 11.87
N LEU A 157 19.73 -32.53 11.93
CA LEU A 157 19.22 -33.89 11.86
C LEU A 157 19.60 -34.56 10.53
N PHE A 158 19.65 -33.81 9.43
CA PHE A 158 19.92 -34.33 8.09
C PHE A 158 21.40 -34.24 7.70
N THR A 159 22.21 -33.47 8.44
CA THR A 159 23.66 -33.33 8.21
C THR A 159 24.48 -34.19 9.15
N LEU A 160 24.16 -34.24 10.45
CA LEU A 160 24.99 -34.88 11.48
C LEU A 160 24.56 -36.31 11.82
N CYS A 161 23.29 -36.67 11.63
CA CYS A 161 22.77 -38.01 11.92
C CYS A 161 22.70 -38.84 10.63
N PRO A 162 23.68 -39.71 10.34
CA PRO A 162 23.71 -40.49 9.10
C PRO A 162 22.65 -41.62 9.09
N ASP A 163 22.25 -42.14 10.26
CA ASP A 163 21.30 -43.23 10.42
C ASP A 163 19.84 -42.75 10.23
N GLU A 164 19.18 -43.24 9.17
CA GLU A 164 17.80 -42.90 8.85
C GLU A 164 16.78 -43.40 9.89
N ASP A 165 17.02 -44.57 10.47
CA ASP A 165 16.13 -45.12 11.49
C ASP A 165 16.23 -44.31 12.79
N GLU A 166 17.42 -43.80 13.12
CA GLU A 166 17.60 -42.90 14.26
C GLU A 166 16.91 -41.54 14.02
N ARG A 167 16.98 -40.99 12.80
CA ARG A 167 16.25 -39.76 12.44
C ARG A 167 14.74 -39.94 12.58
N ASN A 168 14.18 -41.01 12.02
CA ASN A 168 12.75 -41.30 12.09
C ASN A 168 12.30 -41.51 13.54
N ARG A 169 13.05 -42.28 14.34
CA ARG A 169 12.75 -42.46 15.78
C ARG A 169 12.73 -41.14 16.55
N PHE A 170 13.65 -40.22 16.27
CA PHE A 170 13.66 -38.91 16.92
C PHE A 170 12.41 -38.09 16.57
N VAL A 171 12.02 -38.07 15.30
CA VAL A 171 10.82 -37.35 14.84
C VAL A 171 9.54 -37.99 15.41
N ASP A 172 9.46 -39.33 15.45
CA ASP A 172 8.35 -40.06 16.05
C ASP A 172 8.20 -39.79 17.55
N MET A 173 9.33 -39.63 18.27
CA MET A 173 9.31 -39.25 19.69
C MET A 173 8.72 -37.84 19.90
N LEU A 174 9.07 -36.88 19.03
CA LEU A 174 8.49 -35.53 19.06
C LEU A 174 7.00 -35.55 18.69
N ALA A 175 6.63 -36.33 17.67
CA ALA A 175 5.24 -36.50 17.25
C ALA A 175 4.38 -37.08 18.37
N ALA A 176 4.89 -38.08 19.09
CA ALA A 176 4.20 -38.68 20.23
C ALA A 176 3.98 -37.67 21.38
N LEU A 177 4.95 -36.79 21.65
CA LEU A 177 4.81 -35.73 22.65
C LEU A 177 3.81 -34.64 22.21
N ALA A 178 3.80 -34.31 20.92
CA ALA A 178 2.93 -33.29 20.36
C ALA A 178 1.51 -33.79 20.07
N HIS A 179 1.23 -35.08 20.22
CA HIS A 179 -0.07 -35.65 19.89
C HIS A 179 -1.14 -35.20 20.89
N ALA A 180 -2.20 -34.55 20.40
CA ALA A 180 -3.40 -34.28 21.18
C ALA A 180 -4.42 -35.41 20.96
N ALA A 181 -5.18 -35.77 21.99
CA ALA A 181 -6.24 -36.78 21.91
C ALA A 181 -7.62 -36.12 22.08
N PRO A 182 -8.25 -35.64 20.99
CA PRO A 182 -9.43 -34.78 21.05
C PRO A 182 -10.61 -35.42 21.78
N GLU A 183 -10.77 -36.74 21.63
CA GLU A 183 -11.86 -37.53 22.23
C GLU A 183 -11.84 -37.53 23.77
N SER A 184 -10.68 -37.24 24.37
CA SER A 184 -10.50 -37.22 25.82
C SER A 184 -10.50 -35.80 26.41
N GLY A 185 -10.60 -34.77 25.58
CA GLY A 185 -10.41 -33.37 25.98
C GLY A 185 -9.00 -33.04 26.49
N ARG A 186 -8.06 -34.00 26.40
CA ARG A 186 -6.67 -33.85 26.82
C ARG A 186 -5.85 -33.30 25.65
N GLY A 187 -5.35 -32.07 25.81
CA GLY A 187 -4.38 -31.45 24.90
C GLY A 187 -3.03 -32.21 24.87
N PRO A 188 -2.07 -31.77 24.05
CA PRO A 188 -0.81 -32.49 23.88
C PRO A 188 0.03 -32.47 25.16
N ASP A 189 0.86 -33.51 25.33
CA ASP A 189 1.79 -33.62 26.46
C ASP A 189 2.93 -32.59 26.34
N ALA A 190 3.31 -32.20 25.11
CA ALA A 190 4.22 -31.10 24.85
C ALA A 190 3.81 -30.22 23.66
N LEU A 191 4.14 -28.93 23.73
CA LEU A 191 4.19 -28.05 22.57
C LEU A 191 5.57 -28.17 21.90
N VAL A 192 5.60 -28.42 20.60
CA VAL A 192 6.86 -28.60 19.85
C VAL A 192 7.06 -27.46 18.85
N VAL A 193 8.21 -26.81 18.90
CA VAL A 193 8.63 -25.76 17.96
C VAL A 193 9.90 -26.21 17.25
N LEU A 194 9.90 -26.15 15.92
CA LEU A 194 11.00 -26.61 15.08
C LEU A 194 11.59 -25.43 14.29
N GLY A 195 12.85 -25.07 14.51
CA GLY A 195 13.57 -24.13 13.67
C GLY A 195 14.21 -24.84 12.48
N LEU A 196 13.86 -24.45 11.25
CA LEU A 196 14.32 -25.10 10.03
C LEU A 196 14.92 -24.09 9.04
N ARG A 197 16.06 -24.41 8.45
CA ARG A 197 16.61 -23.66 7.31
C ARG A 197 15.85 -23.98 6.01
N SER A 198 15.56 -22.94 5.23
CA SER A 198 14.80 -23.03 3.96
C SER A 198 15.32 -24.12 3.01
N ASP A 199 16.63 -24.31 2.96
CA ASP A 199 17.28 -25.23 2.00
C ASP A 199 17.09 -26.71 2.39
N PHE A 200 16.65 -26.96 3.62
CA PHE A 200 16.34 -28.30 4.13
C PHE A 200 14.84 -28.62 4.09
N TYR A 201 14.05 -27.83 3.37
CA TYR A 201 12.62 -28.09 3.17
C TYR A 201 12.37 -29.45 2.53
N THR A 202 13.08 -29.78 1.43
CA THR A 202 12.88 -31.04 0.70
C THR A 202 13.20 -32.28 1.55
N PRO A 203 14.34 -32.38 2.26
CA PRO A 203 14.60 -33.48 3.19
C PRO A 203 13.51 -33.73 4.24
N CYS A 204 12.85 -32.68 4.75
CA CYS A 204 11.77 -32.82 5.74
C CYS A 204 10.49 -33.44 5.15
N THR A 205 10.26 -33.36 3.83
CA THR A 205 9.06 -33.91 3.20
C THR A 205 9.02 -35.44 3.17
N SER A 206 10.13 -36.13 3.48
CA SER A 206 10.19 -37.59 3.55
C SER A 206 9.37 -38.14 4.74
N HIS A 207 9.27 -37.38 5.84
CA HIS A 207 8.55 -37.81 7.04
C HIS A 207 7.11 -37.27 7.07
N PRO A 208 6.07 -38.12 7.22
CA PRO A 208 4.67 -37.70 7.16
C PRO A 208 4.30 -36.58 8.15
N TRP A 209 4.72 -36.69 9.41
CA TRP A 209 4.41 -35.69 10.45
C TRP A 209 5.06 -34.31 10.18
N LEU A 210 6.28 -34.29 9.65
CA LEU A 210 6.96 -33.03 9.28
C LEU A 210 6.35 -32.43 8.00
N ARG A 211 5.98 -33.27 7.03
CA ARG A 211 5.30 -32.85 5.81
C ARG A 211 3.98 -32.15 6.11
N GLU A 212 3.15 -32.75 6.95
CA GLU A 212 1.86 -32.18 7.36
C GLU A 212 2.06 -30.80 8.03
N ALA A 213 3.03 -30.70 8.93
CA ALA A 213 3.36 -29.46 9.61
C ALA A 213 3.91 -28.37 8.68
N LEU A 214 4.70 -28.74 7.67
CA LEU A 214 5.18 -27.80 6.66
C LEU A 214 4.03 -27.31 5.75
N GLU A 215 3.06 -28.16 5.44
CA GLU A 215 1.91 -27.77 4.62
C GLU A 215 0.92 -26.84 5.36
N HIS A 216 0.68 -27.08 6.65
CA HIS A 216 -0.43 -26.44 7.37
C HIS A 216 0.02 -25.49 8.49
N ASP A 217 1.25 -25.60 8.99
CA ASP A 217 1.68 -24.99 10.25
C ASP A 217 3.07 -24.35 10.26
N GLN A 218 3.60 -24.02 9.07
CA GLN A 218 4.85 -23.29 8.96
C GLN A 218 4.68 -21.78 9.15
N MET A 219 5.64 -21.16 9.82
CA MET A 219 5.83 -19.72 9.95
C MET A 219 7.07 -19.34 9.15
N LEU A 220 6.87 -18.61 8.06
CA LEU A 220 7.96 -18.05 7.25
C LEU A 220 8.50 -16.80 7.94
N LEU A 221 9.78 -16.81 8.32
CA LEU A 221 10.45 -15.67 8.91
C LEU A 221 11.26 -14.92 7.84
N GLY A 222 10.74 -13.78 7.39
CA GLY A 222 11.41 -12.90 6.43
C GLY A 222 12.53 -12.04 7.04
N PRO A 223 13.30 -11.27 6.24
CA PRO A 223 14.25 -10.29 6.73
C PRO A 223 13.55 -9.24 7.63
N LEU A 224 14.30 -8.59 8.54
CA LEU A 224 13.75 -7.45 9.30
C LEU A 224 13.36 -6.33 8.33
N THR A 225 12.21 -5.70 8.54
CA THR A 225 11.84 -4.46 7.83
C THR A 225 12.77 -3.31 8.26
N GLU A 226 12.79 -2.20 7.51
CA GLU A 226 13.57 -1.01 7.90
C GLU A 226 13.19 -0.53 9.31
N THR A 227 11.90 -0.48 9.64
CA THR A 227 11.41 -0.11 10.97
C THR A 227 11.92 -1.06 12.04
N GLU A 228 11.86 -2.37 11.78
CA GLU A 228 12.34 -3.38 12.72
C GLU A 228 13.88 -3.35 12.88
N LEU A 229 14.63 -3.06 11.81
CA LEU A 229 16.07 -2.83 11.86
C LEU A 229 16.43 -1.60 12.70
N ARG A 230 15.75 -0.47 12.47
CA ARG A 230 15.94 0.75 13.27
C ARG A 230 15.70 0.48 14.75
N GLN A 231 14.67 -0.30 15.08
CA GLN A 231 14.42 -0.74 16.46
C GLN A 231 15.54 -1.64 17.00
N ALA A 232 16.00 -2.63 16.22
CA ALA A 232 17.09 -3.52 16.60
C ALA A 232 18.42 -2.78 16.81
N ILE A 233 18.63 -1.64 16.15
CA ILE A 233 19.81 -0.79 16.32
C ILE A 233 19.63 0.16 17.50
N LEU A 234 18.56 0.96 17.52
CA LEU A 234 18.40 2.08 18.45
C LEU A 234 17.98 1.66 19.85
N CYS A 235 17.03 0.72 19.97
CA CYS A 235 16.44 0.40 21.26
C CYS A 235 17.44 -0.23 22.25
N PRO A 236 18.33 -1.16 21.86
CA PRO A 236 19.37 -1.66 22.77
C PRO A 236 20.36 -0.57 23.24
N ALA A 237 20.68 0.41 22.38
CA ALA A 237 21.53 1.54 22.74
C ALA A 237 20.83 2.45 23.76
N GLN A 238 19.57 2.82 23.49
CA GLN A 238 18.76 3.65 24.39
C GLN A 238 18.60 3.01 25.77
N ASP A 239 18.40 1.69 25.82
CA ASP A 239 18.28 0.94 27.06
C ASP A 239 19.55 1.01 27.93
N ARG A 240 20.72 1.09 27.29
CA ARG A 240 22.03 1.27 27.95
C ARG A 240 22.45 2.74 28.11
N GLN A 241 21.54 3.69 27.85
CA GLN A 241 21.83 5.12 27.87
C GLN A 241 23.01 5.50 26.94
N LEU A 242 23.16 4.77 25.83
CA LEU A 242 24.10 5.10 24.78
C LEU A 242 23.42 6.04 23.78
N ASP A 243 24.08 7.14 23.47
CA ASP A 243 23.67 8.03 22.40
C ASP A 243 24.16 7.46 21.06
N VAL A 244 23.33 7.59 20.03
CA VAL A 244 23.69 7.21 18.66
C VAL A 244 23.86 8.49 17.87
N GLU A 245 25.06 8.71 17.32
CA GLU A 245 25.35 9.91 16.54
C GLU A 245 24.37 10.06 15.37
N PRO A 246 23.77 11.26 15.15
CA PRO A 246 22.90 11.49 14.01
C PRO A 246 23.58 11.12 12.69
N GLY A 247 22.94 10.26 11.90
CA GLY A 247 23.47 9.75 10.64
C GLY A 247 24.10 8.36 10.70
N LEU A 248 24.52 7.85 11.86
CA LEU A 248 25.09 6.49 11.97
C LEU A 248 24.10 5.40 11.55
N VAL A 249 22.82 5.55 11.91
CA VAL A 249 21.76 4.61 11.49
C VAL A 249 21.58 4.63 9.98
N GLU A 250 21.61 5.80 9.34
CA GLU A 250 21.46 5.90 7.89
C GLU A 250 22.63 5.27 7.15
N VAL A 251 23.86 5.45 7.67
CA VAL A 251 25.05 4.79 7.13
C VAL A 251 24.93 3.26 7.29
N LEU A 252 24.53 2.76 8.46
CA LEU A 252 24.32 1.34 8.72
C LEU A 252 23.26 0.72 7.80
N LEU A 253 22.12 1.39 7.59
CA LEU A 253 21.05 0.91 6.71
C LEU A 253 21.48 0.93 5.24
N ARG A 254 22.18 1.99 4.82
CA ARG A 254 22.72 2.10 3.45
C ARG A 254 23.74 1.00 3.17
N ASP A 255 24.68 0.77 4.09
CA ASP A 255 25.72 -0.27 3.95
C ASP A 255 25.14 -1.68 4.01
N LEU A 256 23.99 -1.88 4.67
CA LEU A 256 23.28 -3.16 4.65
C LEU A 256 22.57 -3.42 3.29
N GLY A 257 22.39 -2.39 2.46
CA GLY A 257 21.67 -2.45 1.18
C GLY A 257 20.16 -2.22 1.33
N VAL A 258 19.73 -1.57 2.41
CA VAL A 258 18.31 -1.24 2.63
C VAL A 258 17.96 -0.04 1.77
N GLY A 259 17.01 -0.20 0.84
CA GLY A 259 16.53 0.86 -0.06
C GLY A 259 17.13 0.88 -1.47
N THR A 260 17.95 -0.09 -1.85
CA THR A 260 18.56 -0.19 -3.20
C THR A 260 17.84 -1.13 -4.17
N GLY A 261 16.70 -1.72 -3.78
CA GLY A 261 15.90 -2.68 -4.57
C GLY A 261 14.40 -2.35 -4.56
N GLY A 262 13.61 -3.06 -5.37
CA GLY A 262 12.17 -2.82 -5.55
C GLY A 262 11.32 -3.11 -4.29
N PRO A 263 10.03 -2.74 -4.26
CA PRO A 263 9.16 -2.96 -3.10
C PRO A 263 8.96 -4.46 -2.87
N GLY A 264 9.71 -5.04 -1.92
CA GLY A 264 9.70 -6.48 -1.60
C GLY A 264 11.10 -7.11 -1.52
N GLU A 265 12.13 -6.44 -2.05
CA GLU A 265 13.53 -6.84 -1.88
C GLU A 265 14.07 -6.19 -0.59
N GLY A 266 13.85 -6.85 0.54
CA GLY A 266 14.65 -6.58 1.73
C GLY A 266 16.13 -6.91 1.45
N TYR A 267 17.05 -6.31 2.21
CA TYR A 267 18.45 -6.73 2.19
C TYR A 267 18.54 -8.26 2.37
N GLU A 268 19.56 -8.89 1.77
CA GLU A 268 19.74 -10.34 1.86
C GLU A 268 19.71 -10.81 3.32
N ALA A 269 18.79 -11.71 3.65
CA ALA A 269 18.54 -12.16 5.02
C ALA A 269 19.79 -12.74 5.73
N GLY A 270 20.83 -13.11 4.98
CA GLY A 270 22.14 -13.55 5.47
C GLY A 270 23.06 -12.44 6.01
N ARG A 271 22.67 -11.16 5.93
CA ARG A 271 23.53 -10.01 6.33
C ARG A 271 23.30 -9.52 7.77
N LEU A 272 22.28 -10.02 8.48
CA LEU A 272 22.04 -9.65 9.89
C LEU A 272 23.21 -9.98 10.84
N PRO A 273 23.91 -11.12 10.72
CA PRO A 273 25.09 -11.39 11.54
C PRO A 273 26.19 -10.34 11.34
N LEU A 274 26.34 -9.80 10.11
CA LEU A 274 27.32 -8.76 9.80
C LEU A 274 26.94 -7.42 10.46
N LEU A 275 25.65 -7.07 10.44
CA LEU A 275 25.13 -5.91 11.16
C LEU A 275 25.39 -6.04 12.67
N ALA A 276 25.05 -7.19 13.25
CA ALA A 276 25.24 -7.42 14.69
C ALA A 276 26.73 -7.37 15.09
N TYR A 277 27.62 -7.91 14.25
CA TYR A 277 29.06 -7.79 14.42
C TYR A 277 29.53 -6.32 14.34
N ALA A 278 29.13 -5.59 13.30
CA ALA A 278 29.50 -4.19 13.11
C ALA A 278 29.04 -3.30 14.28
N LEU A 279 27.83 -3.53 14.81
CA LEU A 279 27.32 -2.82 15.99
C LEU A 279 28.15 -3.12 17.24
N ARG A 280 28.54 -4.38 17.46
CA ARG A 280 29.41 -4.77 18.59
C ARG A 280 30.80 -4.14 18.47
N ALA A 281 31.39 -4.14 17.27
CA ALA A 281 32.69 -3.52 17.02
C ALA A 281 32.63 -1.99 17.18
N THR A 282 31.58 -1.34 16.67
CA THR A 282 31.32 0.10 16.86
C THR A 282 31.14 0.44 18.33
N TRP A 283 30.51 -0.44 19.10
CA TRP A 283 30.42 -0.29 20.54
C TRP A 283 31.80 -0.37 21.21
N GLN A 284 32.70 -1.25 20.77
CA GLN A 284 34.06 -1.33 21.32
C GLN A 284 34.91 -0.10 21.00
N THR A 285 34.71 0.51 19.83
CA THR A 285 35.45 1.71 19.37
C THR A 285 34.73 3.03 19.66
N ARG A 286 33.64 2.99 20.45
CA ARG A 286 32.80 4.15 20.78
C ARG A 286 33.55 5.26 21.52
N SER A 287 33.07 6.49 21.39
CA SER A 287 33.59 7.64 22.15
C SER A 287 32.73 7.88 23.39
N GLY A 288 33.18 7.40 24.55
CA GLY A 288 32.43 7.51 25.82
C GLY A 288 31.10 6.75 25.79
N HIS A 289 29.99 7.50 25.82
CA HIS A 289 28.62 6.96 25.74
C HIS A 289 28.00 7.09 24.34
N VAL A 290 28.76 7.57 23.34
CA VAL A 290 28.23 7.81 21.99
C VAL A 290 28.76 6.77 21.00
N LEU A 291 27.87 6.06 20.32
CA LEU A 291 28.19 5.29 19.11
C LEU A 291 28.36 6.28 17.95
N THR A 292 29.58 6.40 17.44
CA THR A 292 29.94 7.44 16.47
C THR A 292 30.06 6.90 15.05
N VAL A 293 29.78 7.75 14.06
CA VAL A 293 30.06 7.46 12.64
C VAL A 293 31.56 7.21 12.46
N ALA A 294 32.40 8.02 13.09
CA ALA A 294 33.85 7.82 13.05
C ALA A 294 34.29 6.48 13.65
N GLY A 295 33.64 6.02 14.73
CA GLY A 295 33.91 4.71 15.33
C GLY A 295 33.49 3.54 14.43
N TYR A 296 32.38 3.70 13.70
CA TYR A 296 31.91 2.75 12.69
C TYR A 296 32.82 2.71 11.45
N GLU A 297 33.25 3.88 10.95
CA GLU A 297 34.17 4.00 9.82
C GLU A 297 35.57 3.48 10.15
N ALA A 298 36.06 3.69 11.37
CA ALA A 298 37.35 3.15 11.83
C ALA A 298 37.36 1.61 11.86
N VAL A 299 36.21 0.98 12.07
CA VAL A 299 36.01 -0.48 11.96
C VAL A 299 35.87 -0.92 10.49
N GLY A 300 35.69 0.03 9.56
CA GLY A 300 35.60 -0.21 8.13
C GLY A 300 34.18 -0.52 7.62
N GLY A 301 33.15 -0.25 8.42
CA GLY A 301 31.75 -0.51 8.08
C GLY A 301 31.35 -1.99 8.06
N ILE A 302 30.10 -2.29 7.65
CA ILE A 302 29.53 -3.66 7.66
C ILE A 302 30.32 -4.61 6.75
N HIS A 303 30.94 -4.10 5.68
CA HIS A 303 31.67 -4.91 4.70
C HIS A 303 33.17 -5.09 5.01
N ASN A 304 33.90 -4.12 5.58
CA ASN A 304 35.34 -4.32 5.80
C ASN A 304 35.69 -4.95 7.15
N ALA A 305 34.81 -5.01 8.14
CA ALA A 305 35.20 -5.46 9.47
C ALA A 305 35.69 -6.93 9.51
N VAL A 306 35.00 -7.86 8.81
CA VAL A 306 35.43 -9.27 8.66
C VAL A 306 36.69 -9.38 7.80
N LYS A 307 36.79 -8.56 6.75
CA LYS A 307 37.98 -8.48 5.88
C LYS A 307 39.21 -8.02 6.67
N THR A 308 39.07 -7.01 7.53
CA THR A 308 40.18 -6.46 8.32
C THR A 308 40.74 -7.53 9.26
N THR A 309 39.88 -8.22 10.02
CA THR A 309 40.32 -9.34 10.88
C THR A 309 40.97 -10.47 10.08
N ALA A 310 40.40 -10.84 8.92
CA ALA A 310 40.97 -11.89 8.07
C ALA A 310 42.33 -11.51 7.46
N GLU A 311 42.51 -10.24 7.03
CA GLU A 311 43.78 -9.74 6.48
C GLU A 311 44.83 -9.52 7.57
N GLU A 312 44.47 -9.10 8.78
CA GLU A 312 45.39 -8.95 9.92
C GLU A 312 46.00 -10.31 10.27
N ILE A 313 45.17 -11.33 10.53
CA ILE A 313 45.63 -12.69 10.84
C ILE A 313 46.51 -13.23 9.71
N TYR A 314 46.07 -13.09 8.45
CA TYR A 314 46.85 -13.56 7.32
C TYR A 314 48.21 -12.84 7.18
N SER A 315 48.26 -11.55 7.53
CA SER A 315 49.48 -10.74 7.47
C SER A 315 50.47 -11.08 8.59
N ASP A 316 49.99 -11.61 9.71
CA ASP A 316 50.81 -12.04 10.85
C ASP A 316 51.41 -13.44 10.66
N LEU A 317 50.84 -14.29 9.79
CA LEU A 317 51.39 -15.61 9.45
C LEU A 317 52.75 -15.51 8.73
N ASP A 318 53.60 -16.51 8.91
CA ASP A 318 54.88 -16.62 8.20
C ASP A 318 54.72 -17.07 6.73
N GLY A 319 55.83 -17.09 5.96
CA GLY A 319 55.79 -17.41 4.53
C GLY A 319 55.38 -18.86 4.22
N ALA A 320 55.57 -19.81 5.14
CA ALA A 320 55.15 -21.19 4.99
C ALA A 320 53.67 -21.35 5.36
N GLU A 321 53.25 -20.74 6.46
CA GLU A 321 51.87 -20.71 6.96
C GLU A 321 50.92 -20.02 5.97
N ARG A 322 51.34 -18.93 5.31
CA ARG A 322 50.53 -18.25 4.27
C ARG A 322 50.23 -19.13 3.06
N ARG A 323 51.16 -20.01 2.67
CA ARG A 323 50.95 -20.98 1.58
C ARG A 323 49.98 -22.07 2.01
N VAL A 324 50.11 -22.54 3.25
CA VAL A 324 49.21 -23.52 3.86
C VAL A 324 47.80 -22.95 4.02
N ALA A 325 47.65 -21.71 4.50
CA ALA A 325 46.37 -21.01 4.63
C ALA A 325 45.63 -20.91 3.30
N ARG A 326 46.32 -20.51 2.23
CA ARG A 326 45.73 -20.49 0.87
C ARG A 326 45.21 -21.86 0.45
N ALA A 327 46.00 -22.93 0.68
CA ALA A 327 45.60 -24.28 0.32
C ALA A 327 44.41 -24.77 1.16
N VAL A 328 44.44 -24.56 2.48
CA VAL A 328 43.36 -24.93 3.41
C VAL A 328 42.03 -24.29 3.00
N PHE A 329 42.00 -22.96 2.81
CA PHE A 329 40.76 -22.27 2.44
C PHE A 329 40.21 -22.73 1.09
N LEU A 330 41.06 -22.93 0.07
CA LEU A 330 40.61 -23.41 -1.25
C LEU A 330 40.05 -24.84 -1.22
N ARG A 331 40.43 -25.67 -0.23
CA ARG A 331 39.90 -27.05 -0.04
C ARG A 331 38.60 -27.11 0.76
N LEU A 332 38.27 -26.02 1.47
CA LEU A 332 37.02 -25.85 2.22
C LEU A 332 35.93 -25.12 1.41
N VAL A 333 36.14 -24.93 0.10
CA VAL A 333 35.17 -24.34 -0.83
C VAL A 333 34.65 -25.40 -1.80
N SER A 334 33.35 -25.38 -2.05
CA SER A 334 32.66 -26.14 -3.10
C SER A 334 32.39 -25.21 -4.28
N TYR A 335 32.92 -25.55 -5.44
CA TYR A 335 32.85 -24.70 -6.63
C TYR A 335 31.62 -25.04 -7.47
N GLY A 336 30.70 -24.09 -7.61
CA GLY A 336 29.46 -24.25 -8.39
C GLY A 336 29.72 -24.10 -9.89
N LYS A 337 29.14 -24.99 -10.72
CA LYS A 337 29.25 -24.88 -12.19
C LYS A 337 28.34 -23.76 -12.76
N HIS A 338 27.23 -23.47 -12.06
CA HIS A 338 26.23 -22.43 -12.36
C HIS A 338 25.52 -21.88 -11.10
N THR A 339 26.12 -22.05 -9.92
CA THR A 339 25.61 -21.58 -8.62
C THR A 339 26.73 -20.84 -7.88
N GLU A 340 26.40 -20.03 -6.88
CA GLU A 340 27.40 -19.39 -6.02
C GLU A 340 28.30 -20.43 -5.34
N ASP A 341 29.56 -20.06 -5.09
CA ASP A 341 30.52 -20.95 -4.42
C ASP A 341 30.11 -21.09 -2.96
N THR A 342 29.99 -22.34 -2.50
CA THR A 342 29.52 -22.63 -1.15
C THR A 342 30.62 -23.19 -0.27
N ARG A 343 30.45 -23.12 1.05
CA ARG A 343 31.40 -23.75 1.98
C ARG A 343 31.29 -25.28 1.97
N ARG A 344 32.41 -25.97 2.17
CA ARG A 344 32.51 -27.44 2.24
C ARG A 344 33.12 -27.87 3.58
N ARG A 345 32.48 -28.82 4.25
CA ARG A 345 33.02 -29.50 5.45
C ARG A 345 33.97 -30.63 5.04
N ARG A 346 35.10 -30.77 5.75
CA ARG A 346 36.13 -31.80 5.50
C ARG A 346 36.67 -32.38 6.80
N PRO A 347 36.91 -33.70 6.87
CA PRO A 347 37.70 -34.29 7.94
C PRO A 347 39.12 -33.70 7.97
N TYR A 348 39.62 -33.42 9.16
CA TYR A 348 40.92 -32.79 9.41
C TYR A 348 42.06 -33.64 8.85
N THR A 349 41.97 -34.97 8.95
CA THR A 349 42.94 -35.93 8.43
C THR A 349 43.06 -35.86 6.90
N GLU A 350 41.93 -35.84 6.19
CA GLU A 350 41.90 -35.67 4.73
C GLU A 350 42.37 -34.26 4.30
N LEU A 351 42.06 -33.24 5.09
CA LEU A 351 42.50 -31.87 4.82
C LEU A 351 44.02 -31.77 4.88
N VAL A 352 44.65 -32.36 5.91
CA VAL A 352 46.12 -32.44 6.05
C VAL A 352 46.75 -33.17 4.85
N ASP A 353 46.21 -34.33 4.48
CA ASP A 353 46.72 -35.12 3.35
C ASP A 353 46.61 -34.36 2.01
N SER A 354 45.54 -33.60 1.83
CA SER A 354 45.26 -32.86 0.59
C SER A 354 46.13 -31.60 0.40
N VAL A 355 46.63 -31.01 1.49
CA VAL A 355 47.47 -29.80 1.49
C VAL A 355 48.96 -30.13 1.32
N GLY A 356 49.37 -31.37 1.65
CA GLY A 356 50.73 -31.87 1.40
C GLY A 356 51.83 -31.12 2.17
N SER A 357 51.48 -30.55 3.33
CA SER A 357 52.39 -29.80 4.22
C SER A 357 52.48 -30.49 5.59
N PRO A 358 53.51 -30.22 6.42
CA PRO A 358 53.61 -30.82 7.75
C PRO A 358 52.36 -30.57 8.58
N GLU A 359 51.83 -31.63 9.22
CA GLU A 359 50.59 -31.59 10.00
C GLU A 359 50.59 -30.46 11.05
N VAL A 360 51.75 -30.19 11.65
CA VAL A 360 51.94 -29.12 12.65
C VAL A 360 51.63 -27.73 12.06
N THR A 361 52.00 -27.47 10.81
CA THR A 361 51.75 -26.17 10.15
C THR A 361 50.27 -26.02 9.76
N VAL A 362 49.63 -27.12 9.32
CA VAL A 362 48.18 -27.14 9.05
C VAL A 362 47.39 -26.91 10.34
N ALA A 363 47.82 -27.54 11.44
CA ALA A 363 47.21 -27.38 12.76
C ALA A 363 47.25 -25.93 13.23
N CYS A 364 48.42 -25.28 13.15
CA CYS A 364 48.62 -23.90 13.58
C CYS A 364 47.73 -22.92 12.80
N VAL A 365 47.69 -23.05 11.47
CA VAL A 365 46.82 -22.22 10.61
C VAL A 365 45.34 -22.43 10.95
N VAL A 366 44.89 -23.69 11.05
CA VAL A 366 43.48 -23.97 11.40
C VAL A 366 43.15 -23.41 12.78
N GLU A 367 44.05 -23.51 13.76
CA GLU A 367 43.85 -23.01 15.11
C GLU A 367 43.74 -21.48 15.18
N GLU A 368 44.62 -20.74 14.50
CA GLU A 368 44.60 -19.27 14.48
C GLU A 368 43.33 -18.72 13.82
N PHE A 369 42.91 -19.29 12.68
CA PHE A 369 41.65 -18.90 12.05
C PHE A 369 40.40 -19.38 12.82
N THR A 370 40.53 -20.43 13.65
CA THR A 370 39.44 -20.87 14.56
C THR A 370 39.30 -19.95 15.77
N LYS A 371 40.41 -19.46 16.35
CA LYS A 371 40.38 -18.45 17.44
C LYS A 371 39.65 -17.18 17.03
N ALA A 372 39.82 -16.77 15.78
CA ALA A 372 39.14 -15.62 15.19
C ALA A 372 37.73 -15.91 14.65
N ARG A 373 37.24 -17.15 14.80
CA ARG A 373 35.92 -17.60 14.31
C ARG A 373 35.72 -17.42 12.80
N LEU A 374 36.80 -17.58 12.02
CA LEU A 374 36.75 -17.61 10.56
C LEU A 374 36.69 -19.07 10.04
N LEU A 375 37.23 -20.01 10.82
CA LEU A 375 37.02 -21.44 10.68
C LEU A 375 36.32 -22.00 11.92
N THR A 376 35.52 -23.05 11.72
CA THR A 376 34.91 -23.83 12.79
C THR A 376 35.50 -25.23 12.75
N ARG A 377 35.90 -25.74 13.92
CA ARG A 377 36.32 -27.13 14.11
C ARG A 377 35.31 -27.86 14.98
N ASP A 378 34.58 -28.80 14.39
CA ASP A 378 33.57 -29.61 15.06
C ASP A 378 34.03 -31.09 15.08
N GLY A 379 34.53 -31.54 16.22
CA GLY A 379 35.15 -32.85 16.35
C GLY A 379 36.37 -33.02 15.45
N GLU A 380 36.29 -33.94 14.49
CA GLU A 380 37.34 -34.18 13.49
C GLU A 380 37.16 -33.35 12.22
N ASP A 381 36.11 -32.54 12.09
CA ASP A 381 35.85 -31.78 10.86
C ASP A 381 36.23 -30.31 10.97
N VAL A 382 36.63 -29.74 9.83
CA VAL A 382 36.92 -28.31 9.66
C VAL A 382 36.03 -27.74 8.55
N GLU A 383 35.48 -26.55 8.80
CA GLU A 383 34.69 -25.79 7.81
C GLU A 383 34.85 -24.27 7.99
N ILE A 384 34.40 -23.50 6.99
CA ILE A 384 34.36 -22.03 7.07
C ILE A 384 33.12 -21.59 7.87
N THR A 385 33.34 -20.72 8.87
CA THR A 385 32.30 -20.34 9.82
C THR A 385 31.10 -19.64 9.17
N HIS A 386 31.32 -18.83 8.12
CA HIS A 386 30.23 -18.18 7.37
C HIS A 386 30.54 -18.01 5.87
N GLU A 387 29.53 -18.22 5.03
CA GLU A 387 29.63 -18.20 3.55
C GLU A 387 29.95 -16.81 2.99
N SER A 388 29.58 -15.75 3.73
CA SER A 388 29.95 -14.37 3.40
C SER A 388 31.47 -14.13 3.36
N LEU A 389 32.27 -14.98 4.00
CA LEU A 389 33.74 -14.89 3.94
C LEU A 389 34.26 -15.10 2.51
N LEU A 390 33.57 -15.90 1.70
CA LEU A 390 33.95 -16.25 0.32
C LEU A 390 33.88 -15.04 -0.62
N SER A 391 32.95 -14.12 -0.37
CA SER A 391 32.77 -12.88 -1.15
C SER A 391 33.44 -11.66 -0.50
N THR A 392 33.50 -11.62 0.84
CA THR A 392 33.92 -10.41 1.57
C THR A 392 35.43 -10.32 1.76
N TRP A 393 36.17 -11.44 1.77
CA TRP A 393 37.63 -11.44 1.88
C TRP A 393 38.29 -11.36 0.48
N PRO A 394 38.82 -10.19 0.05
CA PRO A 394 39.21 -9.99 -1.35
C PRO A 394 40.35 -10.90 -1.80
N ARG A 395 41.22 -11.30 -0.87
CA ARG A 395 42.32 -12.22 -1.15
C ARG A 395 41.81 -13.64 -1.38
N LEU A 396 40.89 -14.13 -0.56
CA LEU A 396 40.25 -15.43 -0.77
C LEU A 396 39.42 -15.43 -2.06
N HIS A 397 38.65 -14.37 -2.31
CA HIS A 397 37.94 -14.20 -3.57
C HIS A 397 38.90 -14.20 -4.77
N GLY A 398 40.02 -13.49 -4.68
CA GLY A 398 41.07 -13.51 -5.69
C GLY A 398 41.70 -14.89 -5.89
N TRP A 399 41.88 -15.68 -4.82
CA TRP A 399 42.34 -17.07 -4.93
C TRP A 399 41.31 -17.97 -5.61
N ILE A 400 40.02 -17.79 -5.29
CA ILE A 400 38.91 -18.52 -5.89
C ILE A 400 38.82 -18.19 -7.38
N GLU A 401 38.79 -16.92 -7.77
CA GLU A 401 38.68 -16.50 -9.17
C GLU A 401 39.90 -16.92 -10.00
N SER A 402 41.12 -16.68 -9.50
CA SER A 402 42.35 -17.05 -10.22
C SER A 402 42.56 -18.57 -10.33
N GLY A 403 42.03 -19.33 -9.38
CA GLY A 403 42.13 -20.80 -9.32
C GLY A 403 40.86 -21.54 -9.74
N ARG A 404 39.79 -20.85 -10.17
CA ARG A 404 38.44 -21.44 -10.32
C ARG A 404 38.44 -22.64 -11.27
N ALA A 405 39.04 -22.47 -12.44
CA ALA A 405 39.12 -23.52 -13.45
C ALA A 405 39.91 -24.75 -12.95
N ASP A 406 40.99 -24.52 -12.21
CA ASP A 406 41.86 -25.56 -11.67
C ASP A 406 41.23 -26.31 -10.49
N ASN A 407 40.57 -25.60 -9.58
CA ASN A 407 39.92 -26.19 -8.42
C ASN A 407 38.63 -26.93 -8.80
N LEU A 408 37.86 -26.42 -9.76
CA LEU A 408 36.68 -27.13 -10.28
C LEU A 408 37.09 -28.42 -11.00
N LEU A 409 38.21 -28.39 -11.72
CA LEU A 409 38.75 -29.58 -12.38
C LEU A 409 39.26 -30.61 -11.37
N TYR A 410 39.91 -30.17 -10.29
CA TYR A 410 40.31 -31.04 -9.19
C TYR A 410 39.09 -31.67 -8.48
N GLN A 411 38.04 -30.89 -8.22
CA GLN A 411 36.79 -31.38 -7.61
C GLN A 411 36.07 -32.39 -8.52
N GLU A 412 35.96 -32.13 -9.83
CA GLU A 412 35.41 -33.09 -10.80
C GLU A 412 36.24 -34.39 -10.87
N LEU A 413 37.57 -34.30 -10.73
CA LEU A 413 38.47 -35.44 -10.75
C LEU A 413 38.35 -36.32 -9.50
N GLU A 414 38.29 -35.71 -8.31
CA GLU A 414 38.07 -36.45 -7.05
C GLU A 414 36.72 -37.19 -7.08
N GLN A 415 35.67 -36.51 -7.54
CA GLN A 415 34.35 -37.10 -7.58
C GLN A 415 34.25 -38.23 -8.60
N ALA A 416 34.87 -38.05 -9.78
CA ALA A 416 34.95 -39.12 -10.79
C ALA A 416 35.79 -40.31 -10.32
N ALA A 417 36.86 -40.08 -9.55
CA ALA A 417 37.64 -41.16 -8.96
C ALA A 417 36.86 -41.94 -7.89
N ALA A 418 36.11 -41.23 -7.03
CA ALA A 418 35.25 -41.86 -6.01
C ALA A 418 34.07 -42.63 -6.62
N ASP A 419 33.50 -42.14 -7.73
CA ASP A 419 32.44 -42.84 -8.47
C ASP A 419 32.99 -44.07 -9.21
N TRP A 420 34.17 -43.94 -9.81
CA TRP A 420 34.85 -45.06 -10.48
C TRP A 420 35.25 -46.17 -9.51
N ASP A 421 35.74 -45.82 -8.32
CA ASP A 421 36.08 -46.79 -7.28
C ASP A 421 34.82 -47.53 -6.76
N ARG A 422 33.74 -46.79 -6.45
CA ARG A 422 32.43 -47.37 -6.09
C ARG A 422 31.83 -48.25 -7.18
N SER A 423 32.12 -47.98 -8.45
CA SER A 423 31.62 -48.76 -9.59
C SER A 423 32.36 -50.09 -9.83
N GLY A 424 33.41 -50.38 -9.05
CA GLY A 424 34.28 -51.53 -9.30
C GLY A 424 35.21 -51.33 -10.51
N HIS A 425 35.63 -50.09 -10.76
CA HIS A 425 36.57 -49.70 -11.81
C HIS A 425 36.04 -49.81 -13.26
N ASP A 426 34.78 -49.41 -13.52
CA ASP A 426 34.21 -49.44 -14.88
C ASP A 426 34.98 -48.56 -15.89
N THR A 427 35.45 -49.19 -16.97
CA THR A 427 36.16 -48.53 -18.08
C THR A 427 35.30 -47.52 -18.88
N GLY A 428 33.97 -47.58 -18.72
CA GLY A 428 33.02 -46.60 -19.25
C GLY A 428 33.10 -45.23 -18.58
N MET A 429 33.54 -45.17 -17.32
CA MET A 429 33.64 -43.94 -16.52
C MET A 429 34.97 -43.21 -16.68
N LEU A 430 35.98 -43.86 -17.29
CA LEU A 430 37.30 -43.26 -17.53
C LEU A 430 37.19 -42.01 -18.42
N TYR A 431 37.93 -40.96 -18.05
CA TYR A 431 37.95 -39.71 -18.81
C TYR A 431 38.45 -39.92 -20.25
N ARG A 432 37.78 -39.28 -21.22
CA ARG A 432 38.13 -39.31 -22.65
C ARG A 432 38.13 -37.89 -23.23
N GLY A 433 38.81 -37.71 -24.36
CA GLY A 433 38.81 -36.45 -25.11
C GLY A 433 39.34 -35.26 -24.29
N HIS A 434 38.64 -34.12 -24.35
CA HIS A 434 39.04 -32.86 -23.73
C HIS A 434 39.13 -32.94 -22.19
N ARG A 435 38.28 -33.75 -21.54
CA ARG A 435 38.30 -33.93 -20.07
C ARG A 435 39.59 -34.60 -19.57
N LEU A 436 40.07 -35.61 -20.30
CA LEU A 436 41.34 -36.27 -19.99
C LEU A 436 42.55 -35.37 -20.27
N GLU A 437 42.50 -34.53 -21.31
CA GLU A 437 43.58 -33.57 -21.60
C GLU A 437 43.69 -32.49 -20.53
N ALA A 438 42.57 -31.93 -20.11
CA ALA A 438 42.54 -30.91 -19.07
C ALA A 438 43.05 -31.48 -17.73
N ALA A 439 42.64 -32.71 -17.34
CA ALA A 439 43.11 -33.35 -16.11
C ALA A 439 44.59 -33.77 -16.12
N LEU A 440 45.14 -34.17 -17.28
CA LEU A 440 46.57 -34.47 -17.43
C LEU A 440 47.45 -33.23 -17.53
N ALA A 441 46.94 -32.13 -18.10
CA ALA A 441 47.65 -30.86 -18.13
C ALA A 441 47.75 -30.27 -16.72
N TRP A 442 46.65 -30.34 -15.97
CA TRP A 442 46.59 -29.94 -14.56
C TRP A 442 47.56 -30.75 -13.68
N SER A 443 47.58 -32.08 -13.78
CA SER A 443 48.43 -32.93 -12.92
C SER A 443 49.94 -32.86 -13.19
N ARG A 444 50.35 -32.28 -14.34
CA ARG A 444 51.76 -32.17 -14.76
C ARG A 444 52.38 -30.83 -14.43
N SER A 445 51.59 -29.86 -13.98
CA SER A 445 52.10 -28.54 -13.67
C SER A 445 52.76 -28.54 -12.28
N PRO A 446 53.99 -28.01 -12.15
CA PRO A 446 54.78 -28.06 -10.92
C PRO A 446 54.20 -27.21 -9.77
N ASP A 447 53.25 -26.31 -10.06
CA ASP A 447 52.63 -25.41 -9.08
C ASP A 447 51.41 -26.02 -8.37
N HIS A 448 50.97 -27.23 -8.76
CA HIS A 448 49.77 -27.88 -8.20
C HIS A 448 50.09 -28.91 -7.10
N ALA A 449 49.22 -28.99 -6.10
CA ALA A 449 49.34 -29.96 -5.00
C ALA A 449 49.24 -31.42 -5.50
N ARG A 450 49.85 -32.36 -4.74
CA ARG A 450 49.80 -33.79 -5.08
C ARG A 450 48.35 -34.29 -5.10
N LEU A 451 48.00 -35.05 -6.15
CA LEU A 451 46.71 -35.75 -6.23
C LEU A 451 46.61 -36.80 -5.11
N ALA A 452 45.41 -36.94 -4.53
CA ALA A 452 45.09 -38.09 -3.69
C ALA A 452 45.26 -39.40 -4.48
N SER A 453 45.65 -40.48 -3.82
CA SER A 453 45.99 -41.77 -4.47
C SER A 453 44.91 -42.28 -5.43
N ALA A 454 43.65 -42.27 -4.99
CA ALA A 454 42.50 -42.69 -5.81
C ALA A 454 42.33 -41.87 -7.10
N SER A 455 42.60 -40.56 -7.05
CA SER A 455 42.53 -39.67 -8.22
C SER A 455 43.69 -39.88 -9.20
N ALA A 456 44.87 -40.23 -8.69
CA ALA A 456 46.04 -40.55 -9.51
C ALA A 456 45.86 -41.88 -10.28
N ASP A 457 45.25 -42.88 -9.65
CA ASP A 457 44.98 -44.19 -10.25
C ASP A 457 43.93 -44.10 -11.37
N PHE A 458 42.85 -43.34 -11.15
CA PHE A 458 41.82 -43.05 -12.15
C PHE A 458 42.38 -42.35 -13.40
N LEU A 459 43.24 -41.34 -13.19
CA LEU A 459 43.84 -40.57 -14.28
C LEU A 459 44.83 -41.41 -15.11
N THR A 460 45.57 -42.31 -14.45
CA THR A 460 46.49 -43.25 -15.08
C THR A 460 45.76 -44.28 -15.96
N ALA A 461 44.64 -44.81 -15.48
CA ALA A 461 43.77 -45.72 -16.25
C ALA A 461 43.16 -45.03 -17.49
N SER A 462 42.73 -43.77 -17.36
CA SER A 462 42.15 -42.98 -18.45
C SER A 462 43.17 -42.67 -19.57
N HIS A 463 44.42 -42.36 -19.22
CA HIS A 463 45.48 -42.05 -20.20
C HIS A 463 45.84 -43.25 -21.11
N ARG A 464 45.83 -44.48 -20.57
CA ARG A 464 46.12 -45.71 -21.34
C ARG A 464 45.03 -46.03 -22.38
N SER A 465 43.77 -45.70 -22.09
CA SER A 465 42.64 -45.91 -23.00
C SER A 465 42.73 -45.01 -24.26
N ARG A 466 43.23 -43.77 -24.11
CA ARG A 466 43.32 -42.80 -25.21
C ARG A 466 44.39 -43.12 -26.26
N GLN A 467 45.49 -43.77 -25.87
CA GLN A 467 46.56 -44.12 -26.82
C GLN A 467 46.11 -45.10 -27.91
N ARG A 468 45.04 -45.88 -27.67
CA ARG A 468 44.44 -46.79 -28.66
C ARG A 468 43.58 -46.07 -29.72
N GLY A 469 43.02 -44.88 -29.43
CA GLY A 469 42.09 -44.17 -30.30
C GLY A 469 42.69 -43.14 -31.27
N ARG A 470 43.95 -42.71 -31.06
CA ARG A 470 44.61 -41.65 -31.85
C ARG A 470 44.99 -42.04 -33.30
N ARG A 471 44.87 -43.30 -33.70
CA ARG A 471 45.24 -43.77 -35.05
C ARG A 471 44.18 -43.53 -36.15
N LEU A 472 42.97 -43.04 -35.84
CA LEU A 472 41.82 -43.16 -36.76
C LEU A 472 41.22 -41.88 -37.41
N ARG A 473 41.68 -40.65 -37.14
CA ARG A 473 41.05 -39.44 -37.74
C ARG A 473 42.11 -38.34 -37.93
N ARG A 474 42.77 -38.07 -39.07
CA ARG A 474 42.34 -37.98 -40.48
C ARG A 474 41.10 -37.10 -40.75
N ALA A 475 40.59 -36.38 -39.74
CA ALA A 475 39.43 -35.48 -39.83
C ALA A 475 39.82 -33.98 -39.92
N ALA A 476 40.85 -33.64 -40.68
CA ALA A 476 41.35 -32.26 -40.80
C ALA A 476 40.46 -31.36 -41.70
N VAL A 477 39.53 -31.93 -42.46
CA VAL A 477 38.72 -31.19 -43.44
C VAL A 477 37.44 -30.58 -42.85
N ALA A 478 36.95 -31.07 -41.70
CA ALA A 478 35.74 -30.55 -41.05
C ALA A 478 35.97 -29.25 -40.22
N VAL A 479 37.23 -28.94 -39.91
CA VAL A 479 37.60 -27.84 -39.00
C VAL A 479 37.43 -26.47 -39.66
N LEU A 480 37.68 -26.36 -40.96
CA LEU A 480 37.59 -25.09 -41.69
C LEU A 480 36.14 -24.63 -41.91
N THR A 481 35.20 -25.55 -42.09
CA THR A 481 33.77 -25.24 -42.22
C THR A 481 33.13 -24.85 -40.89
N ALA A 482 33.61 -25.42 -39.78
CA ALA A 482 33.14 -25.09 -38.43
C ALA A 482 33.53 -23.66 -38.00
N LEU A 483 34.75 -23.21 -38.34
CA LEU A 483 35.23 -21.87 -37.97
C LEU A 483 34.44 -20.73 -38.63
N ALA A 484 34.00 -20.91 -39.89
CA ALA A 484 33.17 -19.92 -40.58
C ALA A 484 31.73 -19.82 -40.01
N LEU A 485 31.16 -20.96 -39.57
CA LEU A 485 29.86 -20.99 -38.88
C LEU A 485 29.93 -20.38 -37.48
N ILE A 486 31.04 -20.58 -36.76
CA ILE A 486 31.27 -19.99 -35.43
C ILE A 486 31.37 -18.46 -35.50
N ALA A 487 32.10 -17.92 -36.49
CA ALA A 487 32.22 -16.47 -36.66
C ALA A 487 30.87 -15.80 -36.99
N SER A 488 30.06 -16.45 -37.84
CA SER A 488 28.71 -15.99 -38.19
C SER A 488 27.75 -16.09 -36.99
N GLY A 489 27.87 -17.16 -36.19
CA GLY A 489 27.12 -17.31 -34.94
C GLY A 489 27.48 -16.25 -33.90
N ALA A 490 28.76 -15.91 -33.76
CA ALA A 490 29.23 -14.88 -32.83
C ALA A 490 28.68 -13.48 -33.19
N ALA A 491 28.59 -13.14 -34.48
CA ALA A 491 28.01 -11.88 -34.93
C ALA A 491 26.51 -11.77 -34.62
N VAL A 492 25.75 -12.86 -34.81
CA VAL A 492 24.32 -12.92 -34.45
C VAL A 492 24.12 -12.86 -32.93
N ILE A 493 25.00 -13.51 -32.16
CA ILE A 493 24.98 -13.45 -30.69
C ILE A 493 25.28 -12.03 -30.20
N ALA A 494 26.26 -11.33 -30.80
CA ALA A 494 26.58 -9.95 -30.44
C ALA A 494 25.41 -8.99 -30.74
N PHE A 495 24.74 -9.13 -31.89
CA PHE A 495 23.56 -8.32 -32.22
C PHE A 495 22.36 -8.60 -31.30
N ARG A 496 22.16 -9.88 -30.94
CA ARG A 496 21.17 -10.28 -29.93
C ARG A 496 21.51 -9.76 -28.53
N GLN A 497 22.79 -9.75 -28.16
CA GLN A 497 23.26 -9.20 -26.88
C GLN A 497 23.08 -7.68 -26.82
N THR A 498 23.35 -6.94 -27.90
CA THR A 498 23.08 -5.49 -27.94
C THR A 498 21.58 -5.18 -27.90
N GLY A 499 20.75 -5.97 -28.59
CA GLY A 499 19.30 -5.83 -28.54
C GLY A 499 18.73 -6.19 -27.16
N ALA A 500 19.24 -7.25 -26.52
CA ALA A 500 18.89 -7.61 -25.15
C ALA A 500 19.32 -6.54 -24.14
N ALA A 501 20.53 -5.99 -24.28
CA ALA A 501 21.01 -4.92 -23.40
C ALA A 501 20.23 -3.60 -23.55
N GLN A 502 19.75 -3.27 -24.76
CA GLN A 502 18.84 -2.15 -24.97
C GLN A 502 17.47 -2.41 -24.32
N GLY A 503 16.90 -3.61 -24.52
CA GLY A 503 15.65 -4.00 -23.87
C GLY A 503 15.72 -4.04 -22.34
N GLU A 504 16.85 -4.47 -21.78
CA GLU A 504 17.13 -4.44 -20.34
C GLU A 504 17.21 -2.99 -19.82
N ARG A 505 17.90 -2.10 -20.55
CA ARG A 505 17.97 -0.67 -20.20
C ARG A 505 16.58 -0.01 -20.26
N ASP A 506 15.82 -0.23 -21.32
CA ASP A 506 14.47 0.35 -21.45
C ASP A 506 13.53 -0.16 -20.34
N THR A 507 13.68 -1.43 -19.96
CA THR A 507 12.95 -2.01 -18.83
C THR A 507 13.39 -1.44 -17.50
N ALA A 508 14.70 -1.23 -17.30
CA ALA A 508 15.23 -0.61 -16.08
C ALA A 508 14.77 0.85 -15.93
N VAL A 509 14.80 1.63 -17.02
CA VAL A 509 14.30 3.01 -17.03
C VAL A 509 12.80 3.04 -16.75
N PHE A 510 12.01 2.17 -17.40
CA PHE A 510 10.58 2.06 -17.13
C PHE A 510 10.30 1.73 -15.65
N ASN A 511 10.98 0.74 -15.08
CA ASN A 511 10.82 0.36 -13.67
C ASN A 511 11.24 1.50 -12.72
N GLN A 512 12.30 2.24 -13.05
CA GLN A 512 12.73 3.42 -12.30
C GLN A 512 11.66 4.52 -12.31
N VAL A 513 11.06 4.81 -13.47
CA VAL A 513 9.97 5.78 -13.59
C VAL A 513 8.75 5.33 -12.77
N MET A 514 8.37 4.06 -12.85
CA MET A 514 7.26 3.51 -12.08
C MET A 514 7.51 3.57 -10.57
N ALA A 515 8.71 3.26 -10.10
CA ALA A 515 9.09 3.37 -8.70
C ALA A 515 9.09 4.83 -8.21
N ALA A 516 9.58 5.77 -9.05
CA ALA A 516 9.53 7.19 -8.75
C ALA A 516 8.08 7.71 -8.65
N ALA A 517 7.20 7.27 -9.57
CA ALA A 517 5.78 7.61 -9.54
C ALA A 517 5.10 7.09 -8.27
N ASP A 518 5.40 5.85 -7.86
CA ASP A 518 4.83 5.24 -6.66
C ASP A 518 5.32 5.91 -5.38
N SER A 519 6.61 6.28 -5.31
CA SER A 519 7.14 7.05 -4.18
C SER A 519 6.55 8.46 -4.10
N ALA A 520 6.23 9.08 -5.23
CA ALA A 520 5.67 10.43 -5.28
C ALA A 520 4.18 10.45 -4.94
N ARG A 521 3.42 9.38 -5.19
CA ARG A 521 1.94 9.41 -5.19
C ARG A 521 1.29 9.87 -3.88
N SER A 522 1.85 9.52 -2.73
CA SER A 522 1.33 9.93 -1.42
C SER A 522 1.76 11.35 -1.02
N ALA A 523 2.87 11.85 -1.56
CA ALA A 523 3.44 13.15 -1.24
C ALA A 523 2.98 14.25 -2.21
N ASP A 524 2.96 13.96 -3.52
CA ASP A 524 2.47 14.86 -4.58
C ASP A 524 1.79 14.06 -5.70
N THR A 525 0.45 14.08 -5.70
CA THR A 525 -0.38 13.41 -6.71
C THR A 525 -0.11 13.92 -8.12
N SER A 526 0.25 15.21 -8.26
CA SER A 526 0.44 15.86 -9.56
C SER A 526 1.76 15.45 -10.19
N LEU A 527 2.80 15.32 -9.35
CA LEU A 527 4.10 14.80 -9.76
C LEU A 527 4.00 13.33 -10.18
N ALA A 528 3.30 12.49 -9.40
CA ALA A 528 3.08 11.09 -9.74
C ALA A 528 2.34 10.94 -11.09
N ALA A 529 1.30 11.74 -11.32
CA ALA A 529 0.56 11.74 -12.59
C ALA A 529 1.46 12.09 -13.79
N GLN A 530 2.40 13.03 -13.64
CA GLN A 530 3.36 13.34 -14.69
C GLN A 530 4.41 12.25 -14.90
N LEU A 531 4.83 11.55 -13.85
CA LEU A 531 5.73 10.39 -13.99
C LEU A 531 5.02 9.20 -14.64
N ASP A 532 3.74 8.97 -14.34
CA ASP A 532 2.93 7.97 -15.03
C ASP A 532 2.73 8.33 -16.52
N LEU A 533 2.69 9.62 -16.89
CA LEU A 533 2.73 10.04 -18.30
C LEU A 533 4.06 9.68 -18.98
N VAL A 534 5.19 9.85 -18.29
CA VAL A 534 6.50 9.41 -18.80
C VAL A 534 6.51 7.89 -19.00
N ALA A 535 6.00 7.13 -18.03
CA ALA A 535 5.87 5.67 -18.15
C ALA A 535 4.99 5.29 -19.36
N HIS A 536 3.93 6.04 -19.63
CA HIS A 536 3.06 5.82 -20.78
C HIS A 536 3.76 6.11 -22.11
N GLN A 537 4.57 7.16 -22.18
CA GLN A 537 5.38 7.44 -23.38
C GLN A 537 6.42 6.34 -23.63
N LEU A 538 7.01 5.76 -22.58
CA LEU A 538 7.94 4.64 -22.69
C LEU A 538 7.24 3.35 -23.13
N ARG A 539 6.03 3.08 -22.63
CA ARG A 539 5.22 1.89 -22.96
C ARG A 539 3.73 2.23 -23.12
N PRO A 540 3.31 2.72 -24.30
CA PRO A 540 1.94 3.20 -24.52
C PRO A 540 0.86 2.12 -24.34
N ASN A 541 1.20 0.86 -24.58
CA ASN A 541 0.28 -0.27 -24.50
C ASN A 541 0.32 -0.99 -23.13
N ASP A 542 1.01 -0.43 -22.13
CA ASP A 542 1.01 -1.02 -20.79
C ASP A 542 -0.32 -0.71 -20.07
N HIS A 543 -1.09 -1.77 -19.80
CA HIS A 543 -2.41 -1.66 -19.18
C HIS A 543 -2.37 -1.15 -17.73
N THR A 544 -1.27 -1.40 -17.01
CA THR A 544 -1.10 -0.92 -15.64
C THR A 544 -0.97 0.60 -15.64
N VAL A 545 -0.13 1.12 -16.54
CA VAL A 545 0.06 2.57 -16.72
C VAL A 545 -1.23 3.22 -17.19
N THR A 546 -1.92 2.59 -18.15
CA THR A 546 -3.21 3.05 -18.64
C THR A 546 -4.21 3.25 -17.49
N THR A 547 -4.36 2.24 -16.63
CA THR A 547 -5.29 2.33 -15.49
C THR A 547 -4.89 3.40 -14.49
N ARG A 548 -3.58 3.61 -14.27
CA ARG A 548 -3.06 4.69 -13.41
C ARG A 548 -3.39 6.08 -13.98
N LEU A 549 -3.19 6.30 -15.28
CA LEU A 549 -3.54 7.57 -15.93
C LEU A 549 -5.04 7.89 -15.82
N LEU A 550 -5.91 6.88 -15.97
CA LEU A 550 -7.35 7.06 -15.77
C LEU A 550 -7.69 7.44 -14.33
N ALA A 551 -7.00 6.86 -13.34
CA ALA A 551 -7.17 7.20 -11.93
C ALA A 551 -6.64 8.62 -11.61
N ASP A 552 -5.45 8.98 -12.12
CA ASP A 552 -4.83 10.28 -11.90
C ASP A 552 -5.61 11.41 -12.59
N ALA A 553 -6.14 11.15 -13.78
CA ALA A 553 -7.06 12.05 -14.45
C ALA A 553 -8.44 12.14 -13.75
N GLY A 554 -8.72 11.26 -12.80
CA GLY A 554 -9.86 11.38 -11.89
C GLY A 554 -9.55 12.05 -10.55
N ALA A 555 -8.28 12.37 -10.29
CA ALA A 555 -7.82 13.00 -9.05
C ALA A 555 -7.72 14.54 -9.18
N PRO A 556 -7.75 15.27 -8.06
CA PRO A 556 -7.32 16.66 -8.04
C PRO A 556 -5.84 16.77 -8.37
N LEU A 557 -5.52 17.71 -9.26
CA LEU A 557 -4.16 17.98 -9.70
C LEU A 557 -3.81 19.42 -9.35
N SER A 558 -2.53 19.68 -9.07
CA SER A 558 -2.02 21.02 -8.78
C SER A 558 -0.95 21.47 -9.77
N ALA A 559 -0.91 22.78 -9.93
CA ALA A 559 0.20 23.52 -10.52
C ALA A 559 0.76 24.52 -9.51
N ARG A 560 2.09 24.63 -9.46
CA ARG A 560 2.76 25.70 -8.71
C ARG A 560 2.58 27.03 -9.44
N VAL A 561 2.21 28.09 -8.72
CA VAL A 561 2.13 29.45 -9.27
C VAL A 561 3.54 30.03 -9.26
N GLN A 562 4.17 30.17 -10.43
CA GLN A 562 5.56 30.63 -10.52
C GLN A 562 5.70 32.14 -10.28
N GLY A 563 6.83 32.54 -9.69
CA GLY A 563 7.18 33.94 -9.49
C GLY A 563 6.57 34.59 -8.24
N THR A 564 5.84 33.83 -7.42
CA THR A 564 5.41 34.26 -6.08
C THR A 564 6.57 34.17 -5.08
N GLY A 565 6.60 35.10 -4.12
CA GLY A 565 7.43 34.97 -2.92
C GLY A 565 6.66 34.30 -1.80
N ARG A 566 7.05 34.55 -0.54
CA ARG A 566 6.23 34.17 0.61
C ARG A 566 4.94 35.02 0.64
N VAL A 567 3.80 34.35 0.63
CA VAL A 567 2.47 34.97 0.57
C VAL A 567 1.72 34.72 1.87
N HIS A 568 1.13 35.77 2.46
CA HIS A 568 0.35 35.66 3.70
C HIS A 568 -1.13 35.36 3.46
N ARG A 569 -1.69 35.91 2.38
CA ARG A 569 -3.09 35.69 2.02
C ARG A 569 -3.32 35.90 0.53
N ALA A 570 -4.35 35.24 0.01
CA ALA A 570 -4.83 35.43 -1.33
C ALA A 570 -6.35 35.52 -1.36
N ALA A 571 -6.87 36.21 -2.35
CA ALA A 571 -8.30 36.31 -2.60
C ALA A 571 -8.59 36.22 -4.10
N PHE A 572 -9.68 35.54 -4.47
CA PHE A 572 -10.16 35.56 -5.85
C PHE A 572 -11.09 36.75 -6.09
N ASN A 573 -11.00 37.29 -7.30
CA ASN A 573 -12.03 38.16 -7.84
C ASN A 573 -13.32 37.34 -8.02
N PRO A 574 -14.50 37.80 -7.54
CA PRO A 574 -15.72 37.00 -7.51
C PRO A 574 -16.32 36.68 -8.90
N HIS A 575 -15.85 37.32 -9.97
CA HIS A 575 -16.42 37.19 -11.31
C HIS A 575 -15.42 36.76 -12.37
N ARG A 576 -14.12 36.98 -12.13
CA ARG A 576 -13.05 36.71 -13.08
C ARG A 576 -12.05 35.73 -12.45
N PRO A 577 -11.39 34.87 -13.22
CA PRO A 577 -10.34 33.97 -12.72
C PRO A 577 -9.06 34.75 -12.41
N ILE A 578 -9.15 35.78 -11.57
CA ILE A 578 -8.04 36.64 -11.17
C ILE A 578 -7.84 36.46 -9.67
N ALA A 579 -6.61 36.18 -9.24
CA ALA A 579 -6.25 36.14 -7.84
C ALA A 579 -5.39 37.36 -7.47
N ALA A 580 -5.58 37.87 -6.25
CA ALA A 580 -4.67 38.83 -5.63
C ALA A 580 -3.87 38.13 -4.53
N THR A 581 -2.57 38.39 -4.45
CA THR A 581 -1.70 37.87 -3.37
C THR A 581 -1.14 39.01 -2.53
N ALA A 582 -1.14 38.82 -1.21
CA ALA A 582 -0.52 39.69 -0.22
C ALA A 582 0.87 39.16 0.13
N ASP A 583 1.90 39.87 -0.31
CA ASP A 583 3.26 39.35 -0.32
C ASP A 583 4.10 39.96 0.82
N ASP A 584 5.11 39.20 1.27
CA ASP A 584 6.04 39.65 2.31
C ASP A 584 6.88 40.85 1.87
N ASP A 585 7.08 41.03 0.56
CA ASP A 585 7.84 42.11 -0.06
C ASP A 585 7.11 43.48 -0.08
N HIS A 586 6.03 43.59 0.69
CA HIS A 586 5.21 44.80 0.88
C HIS A 586 4.37 45.17 -0.36
N THR A 587 4.27 44.27 -1.33
CA THR A 587 3.48 44.48 -2.55
C THR A 587 2.22 43.62 -2.56
N VAL A 588 1.29 44.03 -3.42
CA VAL A 588 0.16 43.19 -3.83
C VAL A 588 0.32 42.87 -5.31
N ARG A 589 0.09 41.62 -5.68
CA ARG A 589 0.19 41.17 -7.08
C ARG A 589 -1.14 40.62 -7.55
N LEU A 590 -1.47 40.88 -8.82
CA LEU A 590 -2.64 40.33 -9.49
C LEU A 590 -2.18 39.25 -10.47
N TRP A 591 -2.91 38.14 -10.51
CA TRP A 591 -2.58 36.97 -11.31
C TRP A 591 -3.76 36.56 -12.18
N ASP A 592 -3.53 36.34 -13.46
CA ASP A 592 -4.47 35.63 -14.33
C ASP A 592 -4.36 34.12 -14.08
N MET A 593 -5.41 33.55 -13.53
CA MET A 593 -5.52 32.14 -13.16
C MET A 593 -6.36 31.34 -14.17
N SER A 594 -6.60 31.89 -15.37
CA SER A 594 -7.34 31.19 -16.44
C SER A 594 -6.64 29.90 -16.90
N ARG A 595 -5.31 29.83 -16.77
CA ARG A 595 -4.49 28.63 -17.01
C ARG A 595 -3.53 28.42 -15.84
N PRO A 596 -3.84 27.52 -14.90
CA PRO A 596 -3.07 27.35 -13.66
C PRO A 596 -1.57 27.09 -13.89
N THR A 597 -1.23 26.24 -14.85
CA THR A 597 0.15 25.89 -15.23
C THR A 597 0.94 27.02 -15.87
N ARG A 598 0.26 28.11 -16.26
CA ARG A 598 0.82 29.30 -16.90
C ARG A 598 0.24 30.58 -16.31
N ALA A 599 0.04 30.61 -14.99
CA ALA A 599 -0.44 31.81 -14.32
C ALA A 599 0.49 33.00 -14.63
N VAL A 600 -0.08 34.13 -15.05
CA VAL A 600 0.68 35.32 -15.46
C VAL A 600 0.34 36.48 -14.53
N GLN A 601 1.37 37.20 -14.08
CA GLN A 601 1.15 38.45 -13.35
C GLN A 601 0.52 39.51 -14.27
N LEU A 602 -0.58 40.11 -13.82
CA LEU A 602 -1.30 41.17 -14.52
C LEU A 602 -0.82 42.54 -14.05
N GLY A 603 -0.39 43.37 -15.01
CA GLY A 603 0.01 44.75 -14.75
C GLY A 603 1.25 44.91 -13.87
N GLU A 604 1.47 46.14 -13.42
CA GLU A 604 2.53 46.45 -12.44
C GLU A 604 2.13 46.00 -11.04
N VAL A 605 3.13 45.63 -10.23
CA VAL A 605 2.94 45.30 -8.81
C VAL A 605 2.38 46.51 -8.05
N LEU A 606 1.37 46.29 -7.21
CA LEU A 606 0.71 47.36 -6.46
C LEU A 606 1.59 47.75 -5.26
N ARG A 607 2.26 48.90 -5.38
CA ARG A 607 3.18 49.43 -4.36
C ARG A 607 2.55 50.56 -3.55
N GLY A 608 2.84 50.57 -2.25
CA GLY A 608 2.45 51.68 -1.37
C GLY A 608 2.55 51.36 0.12
N HIS A 609 2.50 50.10 0.51
CA HIS A 609 2.71 49.71 1.91
C HIS A 609 4.19 49.80 2.30
N ALA A 610 4.44 50.12 3.56
CA ALA A 610 5.80 50.25 4.11
C ALA A 610 6.31 48.98 4.81
N LYS A 611 5.42 48.01 5.03
CA LYS A 611 5.70 46.70 5.65
C LYS A 611 4.88 45.61 4.97
N THR A 612 5.11 44.36 5.37
CA THR A 612 4.43 43.14 4.91
C THR A 612 2.93 43.36 4.74
N VAL A 613 2.41 42.98 3.57
CA VAL A 613 0.96 42.95 3.34
C VAL A 613 0.43 41.66 3.95
N LEU A 614 -0.50 41.77 4.88
CA LEU A 614 -1.00 40.64 5.69
C LEU A 614 -2.26 40.02 5.09
N THR A 615 -3.07 40.83 4.40
CA THR A 615 -4.39 40.42 3.92
C THR A 615 -4.83 41.23 2.72
N VAL A 616 -5.65 40.62 1.85
CA VAL A 616 -6.27 41.23 0.67
C VAL A 616 -7.70 40.75 0.53
N ALA A 617 -8.59 41.59 0.00
CA ALA A 617 -9.99 41.23 -0.28
C ALA A 617 -10.54 41.99 -1.49
N PHE A 618 -11.33 41.32 -2.33
CA PHE A 618 -12.05 41.95 -3.44
C PHE A 618 -13.45 42.39 -3.02
N SER A 619 -13.95 43.48 -3.62
CA SER A 619 -15.36 43.84 -3.54
C SER A 619 -16.24 42.84 -4.29
N ALA A 620 -17.52 42.78 -3.92
CA ALA A 620 -18.49 41.85 -4.52
C ALA A 620 -18.64 41.99 -6.04
N ASP A 621 -18.45 43.19 -6.59
CA ASP A 621 -18.45 43.46 -8.04
C ASP A 621 -17.08 43.25 -8.72
N GLY A 622 -16.05 42.88 -7.94
CA GLY A 622 -14.70 42.61 -8.43
C GLY A 622 -13.95 43.82 -9.00
N ASN A 623 -14.43 45.04 -8.76
CA ASN A 623 -13.83 46.27 -9.27
C ASN A 623 -12.88 46.95 -8.28
N LEU A 624 -13.03 46.65 -6.98
CA LEU A 624 -12.16 47.17 -5.94
C LEU A 624 -11.39 46.04 -5.27
N LEU A 625 -10.17 46.37 -4.85
CA LEU A 625 -9.34 45.55 -4.00
C LEU A 625 -8.95 46.35 -2.77
N ALA A 626 -9.00 45.74 -1.59
CA ALA A 626 -8.45 46.29 -0.36
C ALA A 626 -7.22 45.48 0.05
N SER A 627 -6.20 46.15 0.57
CA SER A 627 -4.99 45.51 1.13
C SER A 627 -4.70 46.05 2.53
N GLY A 628 -4.43 45.14 3.47
CA GLY A 628 -4.12 45.46 4.86
C GLY A 628 -2.70 45.03 5.19
N SER A 629 -1.95 45.88 5.90
CA SER A 629 -0.52 45.66 6.13
C SER A 629 -0.15 45.77 7.62
N ALA A 630 1.01 45.21 7.94
CA ALA A 630 1.70 45.39 9.21
C ALA A 630 2.16 46.85 9.45
N ASP A 631 2.02 47.73 8.45
CA ASP A 631 2.27 49.18 8.56
C ASP A 631 1.12 49.98 9.20
N ASP A 632 0.15 49.29 9.81
CA ASP A 632 -1.03 49.87 10.46
C ASP A 632 -1.97 50.62 9.50
N THR A 633 -1.93 50.28 8.20
CA THR A 633 -2.82 50.88 7.20
C THR A 633 -3.61 49.87 6.38
N VAL A 634 -4.74 50.34 5.85
CA VAL A 634 -5.51 49.69 4.78
C VAL A 634 -5.52 50.59 3.54
N ARG A 635 -5.26 50.03 2.37
CA ARG A 635 -5.29 50.76 1.09
C ARG A 635 -6.39 50.19 0.18
N LEU A 636 -6.98 51.06 -0.63
CA LEU A 636 -7.98 50.71 -1.64
C LEU A 636 -7.42 50.91 -3.05
N TRP A 637 -7.78 50.00 -3.95
CA TRP A 637 -7.31 49.97 -5.32
C TRP A 637 -8.48 49.76 -6.29
N ASP A 638 -8.51 50.52 -7.38
CA ASP A 638 -9.35 50.26 -8.54
C ASP A 638 -8.65 49.21 -9.42
N VAL A 639 -9.35 48.10 -9.60
CA VAL A 639 -8.94 46.93 -10.38
C VAL A 639 -10.00 46.57 -11.43
N THR A 640 -10.85 47.53 -11.83
CA THR A 640 -11.75 47.35 -12.98
C THR A 640 -10.95 46.94 -14.22
N ARG A 641 -9.78 47.57 -14.40
CA ARG A 641 -8.73 47.13 -15.34
C ARG A 641 -7.55 46.52 -14.57
N PRO A 642 -7.51 45.17 -14.42
CA PRO A 642 -6.52 44.49 -13.60
C PRO A 642 -5.10 44.55 -14.18
N ASP A 643 -4.96 44.83 -15.49
CA ASP A 643 -3.69 45.11 -16.15
C ASP A 643 -3.14 46.52 -15.84
N ARG A 644 -3.99 47.43 -15.32
CA ARG A 644 -3.65 48.81 -14.96
C ARG A 644 -4.33 49.23 -13.65
N PRO A 645 -3.97 48.58 -12.52
CA PRO A 645 -4.54 48.88 -11.22
C PRO A 645 -4.19 50.31 -10.79
N LYS A 646 -5.08 50.97 -10.03
CA LYS A 646 -4.87 52.34 -9.54
C LYS A 646 -5.15 52.44 -8.05
N ALA A 647 -4.24 53.08 -7.30
CA ALA A 647 -4.52 53.43 -5.90
C ALA A 647 -5.65 54.46 -5.79
N LEU A 648 -6.53 54.31 -4.81
CA LEU A 648 -7.67 55.20 -4.55
C LEU A 648 -7.52 55.89 -3.20
N GLY A 649 -7.58 57.23 -3.21
CA GLY A 649 -7.51 58.02 -1.97
C GLY A 649 -6.19 57.88 -1.20
N GLY A 650 -6.21 58.27 0.07
CA GLY A 650 -5.12 58.03 1.02
C GLY A 650 -5.31 56.73 1.81
N PRO A 651 -4.27 56.22 2.50
CA PRO A 651 -4.39 55.05 3.36
C PRO A 651 -5.37 55.30 4.51
N LEU A 652 -6.21 54.31 4.81
CA LEU A 652 -7.00 54.26 6.04
C LEU A 652 -6.06 53.98 7.22
N THR A 653 -6.13 54.82 8.25
CA THR A 653 -5.23 54.77 9.41
C THR A 653 -6.01 54.54 10.72
N GLY A 654 -5.28 54.33 11.82
CA GLY A 654 -5.86 54.12 13.14
C GLY A 654 -5.99 52.64 13.52
N TYR A 655 -5.27 51.76 12.83
CA TYR A 655 -5.11 50.35 13.18
C TYR A 655 -3.93 50.19 14.15
N HIS A 656 -3.97 49.17 15.00
CA HIS A 656 -2.89 48.86 15.93
C HIS A 656 -2.50 47.38 15.82
N ARG A 657 -1.19 47.10 15.72
CA ARG A 657 -0.63 45.76 15.42
C ARG A 657 -1.03 45.22 14.03
N GLY A 658 -1.16 46.12 13.06
CA GLY A 658 -1.44 45.85 11.66
C GLY A 658 -2.92 45.63 11.37
N ALA A 659 -3.32 45.88 10.13
CA ALA A 659 -4.62 45.47 9.61
C ALA A 659 -4.55 44.00 9.21
N LYS A 660 -5.10 43.12 10.06
CA LYS A 660 -4.93 41.65 10.00
C LYS A 660 -5.99 40.97 9.14
N GLU A 661 -7.22 41.47 9.18
CA GLU A 661 -8.37 40.87 8.51
C GLU A 661 -9.12 41.91 7.69
N LEU A 662 -9.53 41.54 6.47
CA LEU A 662 -10.31 42.37 5.56
C LEU A 662 -11.41 41.54 4.91
N LEU A 663 -12.59 42.12 4.79
CA LEU A 663 -13.71 41.48 4.11
C LEU A 663 -14.70 42.51 3.57
N PHE A 664 -15.08 42.41 2.29
CA PHE A 664 -16.17 43.19 1.73
C PHE A 664 -17.52 42.51 1.97
N SER A 665 -18.56 43.30 2.20
CA SER A 665 -19.93 42.80 2.17
C SER A 665 -20.28 42.27 0.78
N PRO A 666 -20.95 41.11 0.67
CA PRO A 666 -21.35 40.54 -0.63
C PRO A 666 -22.49 41.32 -1.29
N VAL A 667 -23.22 42.16 -0.55
CA VAL A 667 -24.43 42.86 -1.03
C VAL A 667 -24.35 44.38 -0.91
N ALA A 668 -23.59 44.89 0.06
CA ALA A 668 -23.48 46.32 0.33
C ALA A 668 -22.07 46.83 -0.02
N LYS A 669 -21.94 48.13 -0.28
CA LYS A 669 -20.63 48.79 -0.44
C LYS A 669 -20.01 49.08 0.93
N ILE A 670 -19.84 48.02 1.72
CA ILE A 670 -19.24 48.04 3.05
C ILE A 670 -17.95 47.22 3.06
N LEU A 671 -16.88 47.77 3.62
CA LEU A 671 -15.64 47.07 3.94
C LEU A 671 -15.53 46.89 5.45
N VAL A 672 -15.33 45.65 5.90
CA VAL A 672 -14.96 45.33 7.28
C VAL A 672 -13.45 45.17 7.33
N SER A 673 -12.83 45.82 8.32
CA SER A 673 -11.40 45.72 8.59
C SER A 673 -11.15 45.51 10.07
N ALA A 674 -10.33 44.54 10.45
CA ALA A 674 -9.96 44.31 11.85
C ALA A 674 -8.45 44.39 12.09
N ASP A 675 -8.08 44.93 13.25
CA ASP A 675 -6.70 45.02 13.73
C ASP A 675 -6.36 43.94 14.77
N GLY A 676 -5.07 43.85 15.11
CA GLY A 676 -4.54 42.86 16.04
C GLY A 676 -4.86 43.12 17.52
N GLU A 677 -5.45 44.26 17.86
CA GLU A 677 -5.86 44.62 19.23
C GLU A 677 -7.36 44.36 19.50
N GLY A 678 -8.12 43.92 18.48
CA GLY A 678 -9.54 43.57 18.64
C GLY A 678 -10.53 44.67 18.29
N THR A 679 -10.17 45.58 17.38
CA THR A 679 -11.12 46.56 16.82
C THR A 679 -11.47 46.20 15.38
N ALA A 680 -12.76 46.01 15.10
CA ALA A 680 -13.28 45.80 13.76
C ALA A 680 -14.11 47.01 13.35
N ARG A 681 -13.77 47.59 12.22
CA ARG A 681 -14.32 48.83 11.67
C ARG A 681 -15.12 48.52 10.42
N LEU A 682 -16.31 49.09 10.31
CA LEU A 682 -17.18 49.01 9.14
C LEU A 682 -17.10 50.34 8.38
N TRP A 683 -16.66 50.28 7.13
CA TRP A 683 -16.45 51.45 6.27
C TRP A 683 -17.43 51.44 5.11
N ASP A 684 -18.11 52.55 4.87
CA ASP A 684 -18.85 52.81 3.63
C ASP A 684 -17.84 53.20 2.55
N VAL A 685 -17.79 52.36 1.52
CA VAL A 685 -16.93 52.50 0.34
C VAL A 685 -17.73 52.82 -0.92
N SER A 686 -18.95 53.35 -0.79
CA SER A 686 -19.75 53.83 -1.94
C SER A 686 -19.01 54.91 -2.73
N GLN A 687 -18.13 55.67 -2.06
CA GLN A 687 -17.13 56.54 -2.67
C GLN A 687 -15.71 56.05 -2.29
N PRO A 688 -15.10 55.14 -3.05
CA PRO A 688 -13.86 54.47 -2.67
C PRO A 688 -12.65 55.41 -2.48
N ALA A 689 -12.66 56.59 -3.10
CA ALA A 689 -11.61 57.59 -2.92
C ALA A 689 -11.71 58.36 -1.58
N ARG A 690 -12.87 58.29 -0.91
CA ARG A 690 -13.19 58.93 0.38
C ARG A 690 -14.07 58.01 1.24
N PRO A 691 -13.54 56.85 1.68
CA PRO A 691 -14.28 55.92 2.52
C PRO A 691 -14.67 56.57 3.86
N ASN A 692 -15.88 56.27 4.34
CA ASN A 692 -16.41 56.81 5.60
C ASN A 692 -16.54 55.72 6.66
N LEU A 693 -16.08 55.98 7.89
CA LEU A 693 -16.28 55.04 9.00
C LEU A 693 -17.74 55.11 9.47
N VAL A 694 -18.44 53.98 9.43
CA VAL A 694 -19.86 53.89 9.77
C VAL A 694 -20.04 53.43 11.22
N ALA A 695 -19.33 52.36 11.60
CA ALA A 695 -19.43 51.77 12.93
C ALA A 695 -18.16 51.00 13.32
N GLN A 696 -18.06 50.69 14.61
CA GLN A 696 -17.07 49.76 15.16
C GLN A 696 -17.79 48.65 15.93
N LEU A 697 -17.37 47.41 15.77
CA LEU A 697 -17.93 46.28 16.54
C LEU A 697 -17.42 46.34 17.99
N PRO A 698 -18.31 46.38 18.99
CA PRO A 698 -17.90 46.36 20.39
C PRO A 698 -17.50 44.96 20.88
N ASP A 699 -16.74 44.89 21.99
CA ASP A 699 -16.59 43.70 22.84
C ASP A 699 -16.15 42.38 22.17
N PHE A 700 -15.04 42.37 21.44
CA PHE A 700 -14.39 41.13 21.00
C PHE A 700 -12.86 41.20 21.10
N HIS A 701 -12.21 40.05 21.34
CA HIS A 701 -10.75 39.97 21.50
C HIS A 701 -10.10 39.52 20.20
N ALA A 702 -9.37 40.43 19.54
CA ALA A 702 -8.52 40.21 18.37
C ALA A 702 -9.08 39.23 17.32
N ALA A 703 -9.63 39.75 16.23
CA ALA A 703 -10.22 38.89 15.20
C ALA A 703 -9.13 38.05 14.51
N SER A 704 -9.28 36.72 14.55
CA SER A 704 -8.42 35.80 13.81
C SER A 704 -8.93 35.51 12.39
N ALA A 705 -10.23 35.65 12.16
CA ALA A 705 -10.86 35.51 10.85
C ALA A 705 -12.27 36.15 10.83
N LEU A 706 -12.72 36.54 9.63
CA LEU A 706 -14.02 37.14 9.37
C LEU A 706 -14.75 36.38 8.24
N SER A 707 -16.06 36.22 8.34
CA SER A 707 -16.88 35.70 7.23
C SER A 707 -18.29 36.29 7.24
N PHE A 708 -18.76 36.79 6.10
CA PHE A 708 -20.15 37.18 5.89
C PHE A 708 -20.99 35.95 5.53
N SER A 709 -22.27 35.99 5.91
CA SER A 709 -23.29 35.18 5.24
C SER A 709 -23.43 35.65 3.78
N PRO A 710 -23.80 34.77 2.84
CA PRO A 710 -23.92 35.12 1.43
C PRO A 710 -24.91 36.27 1.14
N ASP A 711 -25.93 36.43 1.99
CA ASP A 711 -26.89 37.54 1.90
C ASP A 711 -26.39 38.85 2.55
N GLY A 712 -25.19 38.84 3.12
CA GLY A 712 -24.51 39.96 3.77
C GLY A 712 -25.18 40.49 5.04
N ARG A 713 -26.16 39.75 5.58
CA ARG A 713 -26.93 40.18 6.77
C ARG A 713 -26.27 39.80 8.09
N VAL A 714 -25.42 38.77 8.06
CA VAL A 714 -24.77 38.20 9.24
C VAL A 714 -23.26 38.22 9.03
N LEU A 715 -22.51 38.61 10.05
CA LEU A 715 -21.05 38.58 10.09
C LEU A 715 -20.60 37.66 11.23
N ALA A 716 -19.84 36.62 10.90
CA ALA A 716 -19.13 35.80 11.87
C ALA A 716 -17.72 36.37 12.10
N VAL A 717 -17.35 36.50 13.37
CA VAL A 717 -16.04 36.97 13.83
C VAL A 717 -15.43 35.90 14.70
N ALA A 718 -14.31 35.33 14.26
CA ALA A 718 -13.52 34.40 15.07
C ALA A 718 -12.65 35.20 16.04
N GLU A 719 -12.72 34.87 17.32
CA GLU A 719 -12.00 35.57 18.39
C GLU A 719 -10.89 34.70 18.96
N GLN A 720 -9.86 35.33 19.53
CA GLN A 720 -8.94 34.62 20.41
C GLN A 720 -9.75 34.09 21.61
N ASN A 721 -9.58 32.79 21.96
CA ASN A 721 -10.25 32.04 23.05
C ASN A 721 -11.41 31.07 22.68
N ASP A 722 -11.37 30.38 21.53
CA ASP A 722 -12.38 29.34 21.14
C ASP A 722 -13.80 29.89 20.92
N LEU A 723 -13.92 31.20 20.71
CA LEU A 723 -15.21 31.88 20.55
C LEU A 723 -15.43 32.35 19.12
N VAL A 724 -16.67 32.22 18.65
CA VAL A 724 -17.14 32.83 17.41
C VAL A 724 -18.33 33.72 17.71
N GLY A 725 -18.16 35.04 17.52
CA GLY A 725 -19.23 36.03 17.61
C GLY A 725 -20.02 36.09 16.30
N VAL A 726 -21.35 36.05 16.39
CA VAL A 726 -22.24 36.16 15.23
C VAL A 726 -23.00 37.48 15.33
N TRP A 727 -22.85 38.36 14.35
CA TRP A 727 -23.36 39.72 14.38
C TRP A 727 -24.40 39.94 13.28
N ASP A 728 -25.51 40.58 13.63
CA ASP A 728 -26.45 41.16 12.68
C ASP A 728 -25.88 42.48 12.17
N VAL A 729 -25.77 42.60 10.86
CA VAL A 729 -25.17 43.74 10.15
C VAL A 729 -26.08 44.21 9.01
N ARG A 730 -27.39 43.90 9.10
CA ARG A 730 -28.41 44.42 8.16
C ARG A 730 -28.44 45.93 8.12
N ASP A 731 -28.19 46.56 9.28
CA ASP A 731 -27.87 47.97 9.40
C ASP A 731 -26.39 48.10 9.80
N PRO A 732 -25.49 48.45 8.86
CA PRO A 732 -24.06 48.61 9.15
C PRO A 732 -23.73 49.69 10.18
N ALA A 733 -24.66 50.63 10.45
CA ALA A 733 -24.48 51.66 11.47
C ALA A 733 -24.77 51.18 12.89
N GLU A 734 -25.56 50.11 13.04
CA GLU A 734 -25.90 49.52 14.33
C GLU A 734 -25.71 48.00 14.32
N PRO A 735 -24.47 47.49 14.25
CA PRO A 735 -24.22 46.06 14.31
C PRO A 735 -24.56 45.48 15.69
N ARG A 736 -25.25 44.33 15.73
CA ARG A 736 -25.74 43.72 16.98
C ARG A 736 -25.32 42.26 17.13
N LEU A 737 -24.73 41.89 18.26
CA LEU A 737 -24.42 40.49 18.55
C LEU A 737 -25.71 39.66 18.66
N LEU A 738 -25.76 38.55 17.93
CA LEU A 738 -26.86 37.61 17.92
C LEU A 738 -26.62 36.49 18.94
N GLY A 739 -27.40 36.49 20.02
CA GLY A 739 -27.35 35.43 21.03
C GLY A 739 -26.03 35.41 21.83
N LYS A 740 -25.64 34.23 22.30
CA LYS A 740 -24.35 34.01 22.96
C LYS A 740 -23.29 33.66 21.93
N LYS A 741 -22.04 34.08 22.17
CA LYS A 741 -20.88 33.65 21.36
C LYS A 741 -20.80 32.12 21.32
N LEU A 742 -20.53 31.59 20.14
CA LEU A 742 -20.45 30.15 19.90
C LEU A 742 -19.14 29.63 20.48
N VAL A 743 -19.20 28.48 21.15
CA VAL A 743 -18.02 27.79 21.70
C VAL A 743 -17.69 26.61 20.81
N GLY A 744 -16.44 26.54 20.38
CA GLY A 744 -15.97 25.56 19.41
C GLY A 744 -15.71 24.17 19.96
N THR A 745 -15.17 24.05 21.17
CA THR A 745 -14.85 22.74 21.76
C THR A 745 -15.53 22.56 23.12
N ASN A 746 -15.85 21.32 23.50
CA ASN A 746 -16.41 21.01 24.82
C ASN A 746 -15.34 21.12 25.94
N ALA A 747 -14.26 21.87 25.72
CA ALA A 747 -13.22 22.06 26.71
C ALA A 747 -13.82 22.75 27.94
N ARG A 748 -13.55 22.18 29.13
CA ARG A 748 -13.86 22.84 30.40
C ARG A 748 -13.29 24.25 30.35
N ALA A 749 -14.10 25.24 30.72
CA ALA A 749 -13.73 26.66 30.71
C ALA A 749 -12.30 26.84 31.25
N GLY A 750 -11.37 27.25 30.37
CA GLY A 750 -9.95 27.39 30.67
C GLY A 750 -8.97 26.60 29.77
N SER A 751 -9.44 25.66 28.94
CA SER A 751 -8.61 24.86 28.01
C SER A 751 -9.09 24.95 26.54
N GLY A 752 -9.58 26.13 26.12
CA GLY A 752 -10.12 26.32 24.77
C GLY A 752 -9.01 26.32 23.71
N SER A 753 -9.26 25.67 22.57
CA SER A 753 -8.38 25.75 21.40
C SER A 753 -8.69 27.01 20.59
N LEU A 754 -7.67 27.75 20.14
CA LEU A 754 -7.88 28.97 19.37
C LEU A 754 -8.56 28.69 18.02
N VAL A 755 -9.52 29.54 17.63
CA VAL A 755 -10.14 29.53 16.30
C VAL A 755 -9.20 30.23 15.31
N VAL A 756 -8.92 29.61 14.17
CA VAL A 756 -8.00 30.17 13.17
C VAL A 756 -8.74 30.77 11.98
N SER A 757 -9.75 30.05 11.48
CA SER A 757 -10.46 30.42 10.27
C SER A 757 -11.95 30.14 10.43
N VAL A 758 -12.78 30.96 9.80
CA VAL A 758 -14.23 30.76 9.72
C VAL A 758 -14.72 30.95 8.29
N SER A 759 -15.74 30.19 7.89
CA SER A 759 -16.35 30.32 6.57
C SER A 759 -17.83 29.96 6.62
N PHE A 760 -18.68 30.82 6.09
CA PHE A 760 -20.05 30.47 5.77
C PHE A 760 -20.12 29.62 4.49
N SER A 761 -21.09 28.71 4.47
CA SER A 761 -21.52 28.00 3.26
C SER A 761 -22.25 28.94 2.29
N ALA A 762 -22.22 28.60 1.00
CA ALA A 762 -22.83 29.40 -0.06
C ALA A 762 -24.36 29.59 0.06
N ASP A 763 -25.06 28.71 0.80
CA ASP A 763 -26.48 28.87 1.12
C ASP A 763 -26.74 29.62 2.43
N GLY A 764 -25.69 29.98 3.18
CA GLY A 764 -25.75 30.69 4.45
C GLY A 764 -26.26 29.85 5.63
N ARG A 765 -26.56 28.57 5.43
CA ARG A 765 -27.19 27.71 6.44
C ARG A 765 -26.18 27.00 7.32
N LEU A 766 -24.92 26.97 6.94
CA LEU A 766 -23.83 26.39 7.72
C LEU A 766 -22.70 27.40 7.90
N LEU A 767 -22.09 27.37 9.08
CA LEU A 767 -20.84 28.04 9.41
C LEU A 767 -19.82 26.99 9.83
N ALA A 768 -18.61 27.06 9.28
CA ALA A 768 -17.48 26.25 9.68
C ALA A 768 -16.45 27.10 10.45
N ALA A 769 -15.82 26.51 11.46
CA ALA A 769 -14.64 27.06 12.12
C ALA A 769 -13.56 25.99 12.24
N SER A 770 -12.30 26.37 12.00
CA SER A 770 -11.13 25.52 12.21
C SER A 770 -10.34 25.95 13.45
N TYR A 771 -9.67 24.98 14.08
CA TYR A 771 -9.04 25.17 15.40
C TYR A 771 -7.58 24.72 15.41
N TRP A 772 -6.78 25.31 16.30
CA TRP A 772 -5.37 24.95 16.55
C TRP A 772 -5.13 23.49 16.99
N ASN A 773 -6.16 22.78 17.44
CA ASN A 773 -6.08 21.37 17.81
C ASN A 773 -6.35 20.41 16.62
N GLY A 774 -6.57 20.93 15.40
CA GLY A 774 -6.81 20.13 14.20
C GLY A 774 -8.26 19.80 13.90
N GLN A 775 -9.17 20.29 14.73
CA GLN A 775 -10.60 20.08 14.53
C GLN A 775 -11.19 21.12 13.58
N VAL A 776 -12.29 20.72 12.94
CA VAL A 776 -13.22 21.62 12.25
C VAL A 776 -14.62 21.37 12.81
N ARG A 777 -15.32 22.44 13.18
CA ARG A 777 -16.69 22.39 13.70
C ARG A 777 -17.65 23.06 12.73
N LEU A 778 -18.82 22.45 12.60
CA LEU A 778 -19.93 23.01 11.87
C LEU A 778 -21.06 23.44 12.82
N TRP A 779 -21.73 24.54 12.48
CA TRP A 779 -22.99 24.94 13.08
C TRP A 779 -24.06 25.11 12.01
N ASP A 780 -25.29 24.72 12.34
CA ASP A 780 -26.49 25.07 11.58
C ASP A 780 -26.91 26.50 11.95
N MET A 781 -26.83 27.36 10.93
CA MET A 781 -27.12 28.78 10.94
C MET A 781 -28.46 29.11 10.28
N THR A 782 -29.35 28.12 10.07
CA THR A 782 -30.70 28.35 9.53
C THR A 782 -31.47 29.40 10.35
N ASP A 783 -31.26 29.44 11.67
CA ASP A 783 -31.62 30.57 12.53
C ASP A 783 -30.36 31.12 13.21
N PRO A 784 -29.76 32.21 12.70
CA PRO A 784 -28.54 32.80 13.27
C PRO A 784 -28.69 33.30 14.71
N ARG A 785 -29.93 33.49 15.20
CA ARG A 785 -30.18 33.87 16.60
C ARG A 785 -30.11 32.69 17.55
N ARG A 786 -30.26 31.48 17.03
CA ARG A 786 -30.19 30.22 17.77
C ARG A 786 -29.38 29.17 16.98
N PRO A 787 -28.07 29.40 16.76
CA PRO A 787 -27.25 28.44 16.04
C PRO A 787 -27.26 27.08 16.74
N LYS A 788 -27.39 26.00 15.95
CA LYS A 788 -27.35 24.64 16.48
C LYS A 788 -26.00 24.02 16.22
N ASN A 789 -25.49 23.26 17.19
CA ASN A 789 -24.27 22.48 17.02
C ASN A 789 -24.47 21.41 15.94
N GLY A 790 -23.61 21.42 14.93
CA GLY A 790 -23.47 20.36 13.95
C GLY A 790 -22.37 19.38 14.33
N GLY A 791 -21.68 18.84 13.34
CA GLY A 791 -20.57 17.90 13.48
C GLY A 791 -19.26 18.56 13.93
N LEU A 792 -18.47 17.80 14.68
CA LEU A 792 -17.09 18.10 15.02
C LEU A 792 -16.21 17.02 14.40
N CYS A 793 -15.20 17.43 13.65
CA CYS A 793 -14.47 16.56 12.74
C CYS A 793 -12.98 16.75 12.95
N THR A 794 -12.25 15.66 13.21
CA THR A 794 -10.79 15.68 13.32
C THR A 794 -10.20 15.72 11.92
N ALA A 795 -9.71 16.88 11.52
CA ALA A 795 -9.31 17.14 10.14
C ALA A 795 -7.81 17.00 9.92
N HIS A 796 -6.96 17.43 10.87
CA HIS A 796 -5.50 17.45 10.70
C HIS A 796 -4.79 16.93 11.96
N MET A 797 -3.57 16.39 11.77
CA MET A 797 -2.64 16.06 12.86
C MET A 797 -1.97 17.37 13.31
N GLY A 798 -2.46 17.98 14.39
CA GLY A 798 -2.08 19.36 14.77
C GLY A 798 -3.02 20.40 14.16
N GLY A 799 -2.66 21.68 14.17
CA GLY A 799 -3.63 22.77 13.89
C GLY A 799 -4.25 22.78 12.50
N ALA A 800 -5.58 22.97 12.44
CA ALA A 800 -6.32 23.24 11.21
C ALA A 800 -6.34 24.77 10.98
N TRP A 801 -5.45 25.24 10.13
CA TRP A 801 -5.13 26.65 9.96
C TRP A 801 -6.10 27.38 9.03
N ALA A 802 -6.71 26.69 8.06
CA ALA A 802 -7.68 27.29 7.18
C ALA A 802 -8.88 26.38 6.93
N VAL A 803 -10.05 27.01 6.78
CA VAL A 803 -11.27 26.37 6.31
C VAL A 803 -12.00 27.32 5.36
N THR A 804 -12.45 26.81 4.23
CA THR A 804 -13.20 27.59 3.23
C THR A 804 -14.27 26.72 2.60
N PHE A 805 -15.50 27.24 2.49
CA PHE A 805 -16.55 26.60 1.71
C PHE A 805 -16.40 26.93 0.23
N SER A 806 -16.77 25.97 -0.61
CA SER A 806 -16.96 26.23 -2.03
C SER A 806 -18.08 27.26 -2.24
N PRO A 807 -17.95 28.16 -3.23
CA PRO A 807 -19.03 29.07 -3.63
C PRO A 807 -20.25 28.32 -4.18
N HIS A 808 -20.13 27.01 -4.43
CA HIS A 808 -21.20 26.16 -4.93
C HIS A 808 -21.42 24.94 -4.02
N GLY A 809 -22.68 24.73 -3.63
CA GLY A 809 -23.07 23.58 -2.83
C GLY A 809 -22.55 23.62 -1.39
N ARG A 810 -22.17 22.44 -0.87
CA ARG A 810 -21.78 22.21 0.53
C ARG A 810 -20.43 21.50 0.67
N LEU A 811 -19.62 21.60 -0.39
CA LEU A 811 -18.23 21.19 -0.37
C LEU A 811 -17.44 22.23 0.43
N PHE A 812 -16.50 21.80 1.26
CA PHE A 812 -15.52 22.67 1.89
C PHE A 812 -14.16 22.01 1.96
N ALA A 813 -13.12 22.84 2.03
CA ALA A 813 -11.74 22.41 2.16
C ALA A 813 -11.19 22.83 3.53
N SER A 814 -10.34 22.00 4.12
CA SER A 814 -9.55 22.34 5.30
C SER A 814 -8.06 22.11 5.03
N ALA A 815 -7.23 22.94 5.64
CA ALA A 815 -5.77 22.87 5.56
C ALA A 815 -5.17 23.01 6.96
N GLY A 816 -3.99 22.45 7.17
CA GLY A 816 -3.37 22.46 8.49
C GLY A 816 -1.86 22.27 8.52
N PHE A 817 -1.36 22.09 9.74
CA PHE A 817 0.05 21.94 10.07
C PHE A 817 0.73 20.76 9.38
N ASP A 818 -0.04 19.73 9.02
CA ASP A 818 0.44 18.52 8.36
C ASP A 818 0.74 18.70 6.86
N GLY A 819 0.61 19.92 6.31
CA GLY A 819 0.85 20.22 4.90
C GLY A 819 -0.21 19.66 3.94
N LEU A 820 -1.28 19.05 4.48
CA LEU A 820 -2.33 18.43 3.68
C LEU A 820 -3.52 19.37 3.55
N VAL A 821 -4.18 19.31 2.40
CA VAL A 821 -5.51 19.89 2.21
C VAL A 821 -6.51 18.75 2.08
N ARG A 822 -7.62 18.79 2.81
CA ARG A 822 -8.65 17.74 2.79
C ARG A 822 -9.99 18.31 2.32
N LEU A 823 -10.69 17.55 1.48
CA LEU A 823 -12.02 17.90 1.01
C LEU A 823 -13.11 17.16 1.78
N TRP A 824 -14.15 17.92 2.11
CA TRP A 824 -15.25 17.50 2.95
C TRP A 824 -16.57 17.92 2.32
N ARG A 825 -17.61 17.14 2.60
CA ARG A 825 -18.98 17.53 2.33
C ARG A 825 -19.71 17.73 3.65
N ALA A 826 -20.42 18.84 3.78
CA ALA A 826 -21.33 19.04 4.91
C ALA A 826 -22.74 18.49 4.58
N SER A 827 -23.29 17.65 5.45
CA SER A 827 -24.66 17.14 5.32
C SER A 827 -25.71 18.20 5.66
N ASN A 828 -26.97 17.91 5.35
CA ASN A 828 -28.10 18.75 5.79
C ASN A 828 -28.20 18.95 7.31
N ALA A 829 -27.79 17.96 8.09
CA ALA A 829 -27.73 18.06 9.55
C ALA A 829 -26.44 18.73 10.07
N GLY A 830 -25.58 19.24 9.18
CA GLY A 830 -24.32 19.87 9.54
C GLY A 830 -23.24 18.88 9.97
N GLN A 831 -23.30 17.60 9.59
CA GLN A 831 -22.22 16.64 9.84
C GLN A 831 -21.15 16.73 8.73
N CYS A 832 -19.87 16.60 9.07
CA CYS A 832 -18.83 16.49 8.05
C CYS A 832 -18.73 15.05 7.55
N VAL A 833 -18.64 14.91 6.23
CA VAL A 833 -18.35 13.66 5.55
C VAL A 833 -17.01 13.86 4.85
N ASN A 834 -16.00 13.10 5.29
CA ASN A 834 -14.70 13.09 4.62
C ASN A 834 -14.88 12.43 3.25
N LEU A 835 -14.47 13.12 2.18
CA LEU A 835 -14.60 12.59 0.83
C LEU A 835 -13.46 11.63 0.45
N GLY A 836 -12.53 11.33 1.35
CA GLY A 836 -11.34 10.53 1.06
C GLY A 836 -10.40 11.19 0.05
N VAL A 837 -10.58 12.50 -0.21
CA VAL A 837 -9.78 13.28 -1.14
C VAL A 837 -8.83 14.16 -0.34
N THR A 838 -7.56 13.80 -0.38
CA THR A 838 -6.47 14.59 0.18
C THR A 838 -5.65 15.17 -0.97
N LEU A 839 -5.47 16.48 -0.95
CA LEU A 839 -4.60 17.20 -1.88
C LEU A 839 -3.22 17.26 -1.22
N ALA A 840 -2.35 16.34 -1.64
CA ALA A 840 -0.97 16.22 -1.17
C ALA A 840 -0.04 16.90 -2.18
N GLY A 841 0.85 17.75 -1.68
CA GLY A 841 1.85 18.45 -2.50
C GLY A 841 2.64 19.51 -1.74
N HIS A 842 2.10 20.08 -0.66
CA HIS A 842 2.89 20.96 0.20
C HIS A 842 3.78 20.13 1.13
N GLU A 843 5.03 20.55 1.29
CA GLU A 843 5.98 19.97 2.24
C GLU A 843 5.87 20.64 3.62
N GLU A 844 5.36 21.87 3.65
CA GLU A 844 5.14 22.64 4.88
C GLU A 844 3.66 22.95 5.12
N ALA A 845 3.38 23.50 6.30
CA ALA A 845 2.02 23.80 6.73
C ALA A 845 1.29 24.80 5.81
N VAL A 846 0.03 24.50 5.52
CA VAL A 846 -0.81 25.32 4.64
C VAL A 846 -1.59 26.34 5.47
N GLN A 847 -1.31 27.62 5.24
CA GLN A 847 -1.77 28.75 6.06
C GLN A 847 -3.10 29.35 5.61
N SER A 848 -3.41 29.26 4.32
CA SER A 848 -4.62 29.87 3.76
C SER A 848 -5.16 29.07 2.58
N LEU A 849 -6.48 29.13 2.41
CA LEU A 849 -7.21 28.48 1.33
C LEU A 849 -8.26 29.45 0.77
N THR A 850 -8.41 29.46 -0.55
CA THR A 850 -9.52 30.19 -1.20
C THR A 850 -10.01 29.46 -2.45
N PHE A 851 -11.31 29.20 -2.53
CA PHE A 851 -11.91 28.61 -3.73
C PHE A 851 -11.96 29.63 -4.86
N ALA A 852 -11.67 29.17 -6.08
CA ALA A 852 -11.95 29.91 -7.28
C ALA A 852 -13.47 30.16 -7.41
N PRO A 853 -13.91 31.25 -8.05
CA PRO A 853 -15.33 31.63 -8.09
C PRO A 853 -16.23 30.61 -8.77
N ASN A 854 -15.65 29.80 -9.66
CA ASN A 854 -16.32 28.72 -10.37
C ASN A 854 -16.49 27.45 -9.51
N GLY A 855 -15.93 27.38 -8.30
CA GLY A 855 -15.98 26.22 -7.41
C GLY A 855 -15.12 25.02 -7.83
N HIS A 856 -14.42 25.10 -8.97
CA HIS A 856 -13.61 24.01 -9.55
C HIS A 856 -12.12 24.17 -9.29
N GLY A 857 -11.71 25.35 -8.84
CA GLY A 857 -10.33 25.64 -8.44
C GLY A 857 -10.23 25.89 -6.94
N LEU A 858 -9.07 25.58 -6.37
CA LEU A 858 -8.72 25.94 -4.99
C LEU A 858 -7.28 26.44 -4.96
N LEU A 859 -7.05 27.63 -4.45
CA LEU A 859 -5.70 28.16 -4.22
C LEU A 859 -5.31 27.87 -2.77
N SER A 860 -4.17 27.21 -2.57
CA SER A 860 -3.57 26.96 -1.27
C SER A 860 -2.24 27.70 -1.14
N LEU A 861 -2.03 28.28 0.03
CA LEU A 861 -0.83 29.04 0.37
C LEU A 861 -0.10 28.26 1.46
N GLY A 862 0.93 27.53 1.06
CA GLY A 862 1.87 26.89 1.96
C GLY A 862 2.94 27.86 2.44
N ALA A 863 3.65 27.49 3.50
CA ALA A 863 4.86 28.20 3.88
C ALA A 863 6.02 27.96 2.88
N ASP A 864 5.92 26.89 2.08
CA ASP A 864 6.83 26.50 1.00
C ASP A 864 6.51 27.21 -0.32
N ASP A 865 5.29 27.06 -0.83
CA ASP A 865 4.87 27.56 -2.14
C ASP A 865 3.38 27.94 -2.22
N VAL A 866 2.97 28.42 -3.39
CA VAL A 866 1.57 28.69 -3.73
C VAL A 866 1.13 27.72 -4.82
N ARG A 867 0.06 26.97 -4.56
CA ARG A 867 -0.48 25.97 -5.47
C ARG A 867 -1.93 26.25 -5.85
N TYR A 868 -2.22 26.13 -7.14
CA TYR A 868 -3.60 26.09 -7.62
C TYR A 868 -3.98 24.64 -7.89
N TRP A 869 -5.01 24.17 -7.21
CA TRP A 869 -5.61 22.86 -7.37
C TRP A 869 -6.79 22.94 -8.33
N THR A 870 -6.74 22.15 -9.41
CA THR A 870 -7.91 21.87 -10.24
C THR A 870 -8.64 20.66 -9.67
N LEU A 871 -9.85 20.88 -9.16
CA LEU A 871 -10.71 19.82 -8.64
C LEU A 871 -11.47 19.16 -9.79
N PRO A 872 -11.57 17.83 -9.82
CA PRO A 872 -12.28 17.15 -10.88
C PRO A 872 -13.80 17.24 -10.66
N ASP A 873 -14.54 17.44 -11.75
CA ASP A 873 -16.02 17.49 -11.72
C ASP A 873 -16.65 16.10 -11.69
N ASN A 874 -15.81 15.08 -11.68
CA ASN A 874 -16.20 13.68 -11.71
C ASN A 874 -16.61 13.14 -10.31
N ILE A 875 -16.62 14.01 -9.30
CA ILE A 875 -17.12 13.72 -7.96
C ILE A 875 -18.52 14.30 -7.83
N LEU A 876 -19.53 13.47 -8.05
CA LEU A 876 -20.92 13.93 -7.96
C LEU A 876 -21.34 13.98 -6.50
N THR A 877 -21.58 15.19 -5.99
CA THR A 877 -22.02 15.42 -4.62
C THR A 877 -23.47 15.91 -4.60
N GLY A 878 -24.30 15.32 -3.73
CA GLY A 878 -25.69 15.78 -3.59
C GLY A 878 -26.57 14.92 -2.70
N HIS A 879 -26.25 13.65 -2.52
CA HIS A 879 -26.97 12.80 -1.57
C HIS A 879 -26.49 13.02 -0.14
N ASP A 880 -27.41 12.94 0.83
CA ASP A 880 -27.08 13.13 2.25
C ASP A 880 -26.60 11.84 2.93
N LYS A 881 -26.94 10.69 2.36
CA LYS A 881 -26.60 9.35 2.84
C LYS A 881 -26.02 8.52 1.70
N GLY A 882 -25.49 7.33 2.02
CA GLY A 882 -24.96 6.39 1.04
C GLY A 882 -25.89 6.16 -0.15
N ILE A 883 -25.27 6.03 -1.32
CA ILE A 883 -25.96 5.77 -2.58
C ILE A 883 -26.07 4.25 -2.71
N SER A 884 -27.26 3.72 -2.94
CA SER A 884 -27.54 2.29 -3.07
C SER A 884 -27.43 1.78 -4.51
N GLY A 885 -27.48 2.65 -5.51
CA GLY A 885 -27.45 2.23 -6.91
C GLY A 885 -27.15 3.35 -7.89
N VAL A 886 -26.55 2.97 -9.02
CA VAL A 886 -26.32 3.83 -10.19
C VAL A 886 -26.92 3.20 -11.44
N SER A 887 -27.40 3.99 -12.40
CA SER A 887 -27.80 3.48 -13.71
C SER A 887 -27.67 4.55 -14.80
N PHE A 888 -26.98 4.21 -15.88
CA PHE A 888 -26.90 5.07 -17.07
C PHE A 888 -28.14 4.93 -17.94
N SER A 889 -28.57 6.03 -18.57
CA SER A 889 -29.52 5.99 -19.67
C SER A 889 -28.91 5.29 -20.88
N ALA A 890 -29.75 4.71 -21.74
CA ALA A 890 -29.30 3.96 -22.91
C ALA A 890 -28.42 4.77 -23.89
N ASP A 891 -28.53 6.10 -23.87
CA ASP A 891 -27.69 7.02 -24.66
C ASP A 891 -26.43 7.52 -23.93
N GLY A 892 -26.20 7.08 -22.68
CA GLY A 892 -25.06 7.48 -21.84
C GLY A 892 -25.11 8.92 -21.32
N LYS A 893 -26.12 9.71 -21.71
CA LYS A 893 -26.17 11.17 -21.42
C LYS A 893 -26.79 11.51 -20.07
N THR A 894 -27.49 10.58 -19.44
CA THR A 894 -28.09 10.78 -18.12
C THR A 894 -27.66 9.67 -17.18
N LEU A 895 -27.29 10.01 -15.95
CA LEU A 895 -27.05 9.06 -14.87
C LEU A 895 -28.13 9.23 -13.80
N ALA A 896 -28.70 8.13 -13.33
CA ALA A 896 -29.58 8.11 -12.17
C ALA A 896 -28.87 7.52 -10.96
N THR A 897 -29.02 8.16 -9.80
CA THR A 897 -28.45 7.70 -8.53
C THR A 897 -29.53 7.60 -7.47
N THR A 898 -29.60 6.49 -6.75
CA THR A 898 -30.58 6.24 -5.69
C THR A 898 -29.90 6.18 -4.34
N SER A 899 -30.48 6.78 -3.30
CA SER A 899 -29.84 6.85 -1.98
C SER A 899 -30.78 6.51 -0.85
N SER A 900 -30.19 6.03 0.26
CA SER A 900 -30.87 5.85 1.54
C SER A 900 -31.39 7.18 2.14
N ASP A 901 -31.06 8.32 1.54
CA ASP A 901 -31.70 9.62 1.82
C ASP A 901 -33.13 9.73 1.26
N ARG A 902 -33.65 8.65 0.66
CA ARG A 902 -34.99 8.51 0.07
C ARG A 902 -35.22 9.38 -1.16
N THR A 903 -34.14 9.71 -1.88
CA THR A 903 -34.20 10.50 -3.10
C THR A 903 -33.49 9.81 -4.24
N VAL A 904 -33.96 10.13 -5.45
CA VAL A 904 -33.27 9.80 -6.70
C VAL A 904 -32.79 11.10 -7.31
N ARG A 905 -31.53 11.14 -7.75
CA ARG A 905 -30.99 12.26 -8.51
C ARG A 905 -30.69 11.87 -9.94
N LEU A 906 -30.98 12.77 -10.86
CA LEU A 906 -30.63 12.66 -12.27
C LEU A 906 -29.51 13.63 -12.58
N TRP A 907 -28.48 13.14 -13.25
CA TRP A 907 -27.28 13.88 -13.63
C TRP A 907 -27.17 13.93 -15.15
N ASP A 908 -26.94 15.12 -15.71
CA ASP A 908 -26.64 15.30 -17.12
C ASP A 908 -25.14 15.06 -17.34
N LEU A 909 -24.82 14.12 -18.23
CA LEU A 909 -23.47 13.72 -18.61
C LEU A 909 -23.13 14.06 -20.08
N THR A 910 -23.93 14.89 -20.75
CA THR A 910 -23.64 15.37 -22.11
C THR A 910 -22.25 16.01 -22.22
N ARG A 911 -21.76 16.59 -21.14
CA ARG A 911 -20.36 16.96 -20.93
C ARG A 911 -19.81 16.08 -19.79
N PRO A 912 -19.15 14.95 -20.08
CA PRO A 912 -18.64 14.03 -19.06
C PRO A 912 -17.62 14.67 -18.11
N THR A 913 -16.94 15.71 -18.58
CA THR A 913 -16.01 16.51 -17.79
C THR A 913 -16.68 17.59 -16.94
N ARG A 914 -18.01 17.77 -17.05
CA ARG A 914 -18.84 18.72 -16.28
C ARG A 914 -20.26 18.19 -16.04
N PRO A 915 -20.39 17.11 -15.26
CA PRO A 915 -21.69 16.54 -14.94
C PRO A 915 -22.50 17.46 -14.01
N GLU A 916 -23.78 17.65 -14.30
CA GLU A 916 -24.66 18.56 -13.55
C GLU A 916 -25.88 17.81 -13.00
N SER A 917 -26.24 18.06 -11.73
CA SER A 917 -27.49 17.54 -11.16
C SER A 917 -28.68 18.29 -11.76
N VAL A 918 -29.52 17.60 -12.53
CA VAL A 918 -30.68 18.20 -13.21
C VAL A 918 -31.90 18.23 -12.29
N VAL A 919 -32.23 17.09 -11.66
CA VAL A 919 -33.44 16.94 -10.83
C VAL A 919 -33.20 16.03 -9.64
N ARG A 920 -33.84 16.37 -8.52
CA ARG A 920 -33.99 15.52 -7.34
C ARG A 920 -35.46 15.08 -7.21
N ILE A 921 -35.71 13.79 -7.34
CA ILE A 921 -37.03 13.16 -7.16
C ILE A 921 -37.13 12.68 -5.70
N THR A 922 -38.22 13.02 -5.03
CA THR A 922 -38.49 12.69 -3.62
C THR A 922 -39.75 11.85 -3.48
N GLY A 923 -39.97 11.25 -2.31
CA GLY A 923 -41.20 10.50 -2.01
C GLY A 923 -41.04 8.98 -2.05
N PHE A 924 -39.80 8.49 -2.10
CA PHE A 924 -39.51 7.07 -2.00
C PHE A 924 -39.51 6.62 -0.52
N GLY A 925 -39.90 5.36 -0.27
CA GLY A 925 -39.82 4.74 1.06
C GLY A 925 -38.39 4.38 1.45
N TYR A 926 -38.20 3.85 2.66
CA TYR A 926 -36.95 3.17 3.01
C TYR A 926 -36.82 1.88 2.19
N GLY A 927 -35.63 1.60 1.63
CA GLY A 927 -35.31 0.33 0.97
C GLY A 927 -34.23 0.45 -0.10
N ASP A 928 -33.62 -0.67 -0.44
CA ASP A 928 -32.45 -0.80 -1.34
C ASP A 928 -32.78 -0.78 -2.84
N GLY A 929 -34.00 -0.35 -3.19
CA GLY A 929 -34.45 -0.36 -4.57
C GLY A 929 -33.69 0.65 -5.44
N ALA A 930 -32.90 0.14 -6.38
CA ALA A 930 -32.18 0.97 -7.34
C ALA A 930 -33.07 1.42 -8.51
N MET A 931 -32.75 2.59 -9.08
CA MET A 931 -33.32 3.03 -10.36
C MET A 931 -32.58 2.29 -11.49
N ARG A 932 -33.34 1.79 -12.47
CA ARG A 932 -32.78 1.13 -13.66
C ARG A 932 -33.43 1.70 -14.91
N PHE A 933 -32.61 2.21 -15.82
CA PHE A 933 -33.08 2.60 -17.15
C PHE A 933 -33.40 1.37 -18.00
N GLY A 934 -34.40 1.52 -18.86
CA GLY A 934 -34.79 0.49 -19.81
C GLY A 934 -34.22 0.70 -21.21
N ALA A 935 -34.48 -0.27 -22.10
CA ALA A 935 -34.12 -0.22 -23.52
C ALA A 935 -34.76 0.97 -24.27
N ARG A 936 -35.89 1.49 -23.77
CA ARG A 936 -36.52 2.67 -24.34
C ARG A 936 -35.85 3.92 -23.79
N PRO A 937 -35.38 4.84 -24.66
CA PRO A 937 -34.84 6.11 -24.23
C PRO A 937 -35.78 6.82 -23.25
N GLY A 938 -35.24 7.29 -22.14
CA GLY A 938 -35.98 8.01 -21.12
C GLY A 938 -36.87 7.17 -20.21
N ILE A 939 -37.16 5.89 -20.46
CA ILE A 939 -37.99 5.11 -19.55
C ILE A 939 -37.12 4.47 -18.46
N ALA A 940 -37.49 4.66 -17.19
CA ALA A 940 -36.81 4.06 -16.05
C ALA A 940 -37.80 3.47 -15.06
N VAL A 941 -37.33 2.50 -14.28
CA VAL A 941 -38.06 1.92 -13.16
C VAL A 941 -37.33 2.13 -11.86
N THR A 942 -38.07 2.34 -10.78
CA THR A 942 -37.54 2.32 -9.42
C THR A 942 -38.32 1.32 -8.60
N GLY A 943 -37.62 0.37 -8.00
CA GLY A 943 -38.17 -0.36 -6.86
C GLY A 943 -38.19 0.58 -5.66
N ALA A 944 -39.29 0.65 -4.93
CA ALA A 944 -39.28 1.20 -3.58
C ALA A 944 -39.59 0.04 -2.62
N GLY A 945 -39.04 0.07 -1.40
CA GLY A 945 -39.32 -0.92 -0.33
C GLY A 945 -40.79 -0.96 0.14
N THR A 946 -41.72 -0.52 -0.68
CA THR A 946 -43.18 -0.45 -0.48
C THR A 946 -43.92 -1.50 -1.34
N ASN A 947 -43.30 -2.64 -1.66
CA ASN A 947 -43.82 -3.69 -2.55
C ASN A 947 -44.43 -3.11 -3.84
N SER A 948 -43.71 -2.21 -4.53
CA SER A 948 -44.22 -1.59 -5.76
C SER A 948 -43.06 -1.19 -6.67
N VAL A 949 -43.28 -1.33 -7.97
CA VAL A 949 -42.39 -0.77 -9.00
C VAL A 949 -43.04 0.50 -9.54
N TYR A 950 -42.29 1.60 -9.50
CA TYR A 950 -42.70 2.87 -10.09
C TYR A 950 -42.05 2.99 -11.46
N VAL A 951 -42.84 3.35 -12.46
CA VAL A 951 -42.38 3.55 -13.84
C VAL A 951 -42.35 5.05 -14.11
N TRP A 952 -41.24 5.51 -14.67
CA TRP A 952 -40.97 6.91 -14.94
C TRP A 952 -40.67 7.14 -16.41
N ASP A 953 -41.09 8.29 -16.91
CA ASP A 953 -40.66 8.86 -18.17
C ASP A 953 -39.76 10.07 -17.88
N LEU A 954 -38.50 9.85 -18.19
CA LEU A 954 -37.33 10.71 -18.03
C LEU A 954 -36.76 11.14 -19.39
N SER A 955 -37.55 11.03 -20.48
CA SER A 955 -37.15 11.54 -21.81
C SER A 955 -36.80 13.04 -21.78
N ARG A 956 -37.36 13.75 -20.78
CA ARG A 956 -36.94 15.08 -20.34
C ARG A 956 -36.50 14.98 -18.88
N PRO A 957 -35.19 14.79 -18.60
CA PRO A 957 -34.68 14.59 -17.24
C PRO A 957 -34.97 15.76 -16.29
N ASP A 958 -35.12 16.97 -16.84
CA ASP A 958 -35.51 18.19 -16.13
C ASP A 958 -36.97 18.19 -15.66
N ARG A 959 -37.82 17.35 -16.26
CA ARG A 959 -39.25 17.25 -15.98
C ARG A 959 -39.68 15.78 -15.91
N PRO A 960 -39.23 15.02 -14.89
CA PRO A 960 -39.57 13.63 -14.75
C PRO A 960 -41.08 13.45 -14.59
N ARG A 961 -41.66 12.53 -15.36
CA ARG A 961 -43.09 12.21 -15.30
C ARG A 961 -43.28 10.82 -14.73
N HIS A 962 -43.97 10.73 -13.59
CA HIS A 962 -44.43 9.45 -13.06
C HIS A 962 -45.53 8.90 -13.97
N LEU A 963 -45.34 7.69 -14.49
CA LEU A 963 -46.26 7.06 -15.42
C LEU A 963 -47.30 6.21 -14.68
N THR A 964 -46.82 5.28 -13.86
CA THR A 964 -47.68 4.35 -13.13
C THR A 964 -46.93 3.70 -11.96
N ARG A 965 -47.70 3.23 -10.99
CA ARG A 965 -47.23 2.42 -9.87
C ARG A 965 -47.86 1.04 -10.00
N THR A 966 -47.02 0.02 -10.16
CA THR A 966 -47.46 -1.37 -10.19
C THR A 966 -47.24 -1.99 -8.81
N PRO A 967 -48.30 -2.26 -8.03
CA PRO A 967 -48.17 -2.96 -6.76
C PRO A 967 -47.71 -4.41 -6.99
N LEU A 968 -46.94 -4.92 -6.04
CA LEU A 968 -46.45 -6.29 -6.01
C LEU A 968 -46.95 -6.97 -4.74
N ASP A 969 -47.19 -8.28 -4.83
CA ASP A 969 -47.92 -9.01 -3.81
C ASP A 969 -47.12 -9.14 -2.49
N GLN A 970 -45.77 -9.16 -2.52
CA GLN A 970 -44.88 -9.22 -1.34
C GLN A 970 -43.48 -8.57 -1.58
N ALA A 971 -42.56 -8.72 -0.60
CA ALA A 971 -41.20 -8.15 -0.58
C ALA A 971 -40.39 -8.47 -1.85
N PHE A 972 -39.52 -7.54 -2.22
CA PHE A 972 -38.94 -7.41 -3.56
C PHE A 972 -37.42 -7.62 -3.56
N GLY A 973 -36.89 -8.46 -4.48
CA GLY A 973 -35.44 -8.65 -4.69
C GLY A 973 -34.90 -7.87 -5.92
N PRO A 974 -34.09 -8.44 -6.83
CA PRO A 974 -33.53 -7.67 -7.95
C PRO A 974 -34.58 -7.21 -8.98
N VAL A 975 -34.50 -5.93 -9.41
CA VAL A 975 -35.15 -5.40 -10.63
C VAL A 975 -34.15 -5.46 -11.79
N ARG A 976 -34.47 -6.09 -12.91
CA ARG A 976 -33.62 -5.98 -14.13
C ARG A 976 -34.45 -5.77 -15.39
N TRP A 977 -34.08 -4.74 -16.16
CA TRP A 977 -34.67 -4.46 -17.46
C TRP A 977 -33.83 -5.11 -18.58
N GLY A 978 -34.49 -5.63 -19.62
CA GLY A 978 -33.82 -6.24 -20.77
C GLY A 978 -33.21 -5.20 -21.73
N PRO A 979 -31.96 -5.34 -22.19
CA PRO A 979 -31.22 -4.28 -22.87
C PRO A 979 -31.79 -3.87 -24.25
N LYS A 980 -32.49 -4.78 -24.95
CA LYS A 980 -33.06 -4.52 -26.30
C LYS A 980 -34.57 -4.69 -26.39
N ARG A 981 -35.17 -5.42 -25.44
CA ARG A 981 -36.59 -5.75 -25.44
C ARG A 981 -37.28 -4.96 -24.33
N ASN A 982 -38.57 -4.68 -24.50
CA ASN A 982 -39.39 -4.06 -23.45
C ASN A 982 -39.79 -5.11 -22.41
N LEU A 983 -38.80 -5.77 -21.79
CA LEU A 983 -39.01 -6.80 -20.81
C LEU A 983 -38.43 -6.36 -19.48
N LEU A 984 -39.15 -6.64 -18.41
CA LEU A 984 -38.70 -6.41 -17.04
C LEU A 984 -38.79 -7.73 -16.28
N VAL A 985 -37.74 -8.06 -15.55
CA VAL A 985 -37.72 -9.18 -14.59
C VAL A 985 -37.72 -8.60 -13.19
N THR A 986 -38.57 -9.18 -12.35
CA THR A 986 -38.67 -8.89 -10.93
C THR A 986 -38.70 -10.19 -10.16
N SER A 987 -38.10 -10.26 -8.97
CA SER A 987 -38.40 -11.37 -8.05
C SER A 987 -39.55 -11.00 -7.11
N ALA A 988 -40.32 -12.01 -6.71
CA ALA A 988 -41.35 -11.89 -5.70
C ALA A 988 -41.09 -12.93 -4.61
N TYR A 989 -41.25 -12.56 -3.34
CA TYR A 989 -41.35 -13.53 -2.25
C TYR A 989 -42.76 -14.15 -2.26
N VAL A 990 -42.85 -15.47 -2.18
CA VAL A 990 -44.13 -16.16 -1.97
C VAL A 990 -44.02 -16.97 -0.68
N ALA A 991 -45.05 -16.92 0.17
CA ALA A 991 -45.12 -17.79 1.34
C ALA A 991 -45.05 -19.25 0.86
N ASP A 992 -44.04 -19.99 1.35
CA ASP A 992 -43.59 -21.38 1.00
C ASP A 992 -42.10 -21.48 0.62
N TYR A 993 -41.27 -20.46 0.91
CA TYR A 993 -39.82 -20.42 0.63
C TYR A 993 -39.43 -20.47 -0.86
N ASP A 994 -40.40 -20.37 -1.79
CA ASP A 994 -40.15 -20.21 -3.23
C ASP A 994 -40.01 -18.71 -3.59
N TYR A 995 -38.96 -18.38 -4.35
CA TYR A 995 -38.67 -17.03 -4.84
C TYR A 995 -38.85 -16.95 -6.36
N PRO A 996 -40.08 -16.96 -6.88
CA PRO A 996 -40.31 -16.94 -8.32
C PRO A 996 -39.83 -15.63 -8.97
N LEU A 997 -39.40 -15.76 -10.23
CA LEU A 997 -39.11 -14.62 -11.09
C LEU A 997 -40.34 -14.32 -11.95
N ARG A 998 -40.86 -13.09 -11.88
CA ARG A 998 -41.96 -12.62 -12.71
C ARG A 998 -41.44 -11.80 -13.88
N LEU A 999 -41.84 -12.17 -15.09
CA LEU A 999 -41.51 -11.44 -16.32
C LEU A 999 -42.68 -10.53 -16.71
N TRP A 1000 -42.37 -9.30 -17.12
CA TRP A 1000 -43.35 -8.29 -17.51
C TRP A 1000 -43.10 -7.78 -18.92
N ASP A 1001 -44.18 -7.56 -19.66
CA ASP A 1001 -44.17 -6.79 -20.90
C ASP A 1001 -44.33 -5.30 -20.58
N MET A 1002 -43.31 -4.54 -20.97
CA MET A 1002 -43.19 -3.11 -20.83
C MET A 1002 -43.42 -2.36 -22.14
N SER A 1003 -44.00 -3.02 -23.15
CA SER A 1003 -44.31 -2.39 -24.44
C SER A 1003 -45.28 -1.20 -24.31
N ALA A 1004 -46.09 -1.18 -23.25
CA ALA A 1004 -46.84 -0.02 -22.79
C ALA A 1004 -46.45 0.32 -21.33
N PRO A 1005 -45.43 1.18 -21.10
CA PRO A 1005 -44.92 1.46 -19.75
C PRO A 1005 -45.95 2.04 -18.77
N GLN A 1006 -47.01 2.68 -19.30
CA GLN A 1006 -48.14 3.19 -18.53
C GLN A 1006 -49.00 2.08 -17.92
N LYS A 1007 -48.95 0.87 -18.52
CA LYS A 1007 -49.73 -0.31 -18.13
C LYS A 1007 -48.88 -1.58 -18.28
N PRO A 1008 -47.88 -1.79 -17.40
CA PRO A 1008 -47.08 -3.00 -17.35
C PRO A 1008 -47.96 -4.24 -17.29
N ARG A 1009 -47.67 -5.26 -18.10
CA ARG A 1009 -48.45 -6.50 -18.13
C ARG A 1009 -47.60 -7.65 -17.62
N PRO A 1010 -48.02 -8.40 -16.59
CA PRO A 1010 -47.33 -9.63 -16.23
C PRO A 1010 -47.49 -10.65 -17.37
N LEU A 1011 -46.41 -11.32 -17.72
CA LEU A 1011 -46.38 -12.34 -18.78
C LEU A 1011 -46.42 -13.75 -18.19
N ILE A 1012 -45.46 -14.07 -17.34
CA ILE A 1012 -45.28 -15.41 -16.78
C ILE A 1012 -44.54 -15.35 -15.43
N ASP A 1013 -44.93 -16.23 -14.51
CA ASP A 1013 -44.20 -16.52 -13.27
C ASP A 1013 -43.32 -17.75 -13.47
N LEU A 1014 -42.02 -17.59 -13.29
CA LEU A 1014 -41.00 -18.62 -13.45
C LEU A 1014 -40.71 -19.21 -12.09
N ARG A 1015 -41.12 -20.47 -11.89
CA ARG A 1015 -40.72 -21.26 -10.72
C ARG A 1015 -39.25 -21.62 -10.85
N THR A 1016 -38.45 -21.23 -9.87
CA THR A 1016 -37.00 -21.43 -9.86
C THR A 1016 -36.65 -22.84 -9.39
N GLY A 1017 -37.51 -23.44 -8.55
CA GLY A 1017 -37.27 -24.74 -7.93
C GLY A 1017 -36.16 -24.71 -6.88
N HIS A 1018 -35.80 -23.53 -6.37
CA HIS A 1018 -34.80 -23.30 -5.34
C HIS A 1018 -35.43 -22.61 -4.12
N ASP A 1019 -35.05 -23.05 -2.92
CA ASP A 1019 -35.49 -22.48 -1.65
C ASP A 1019 -34.66 -21.25 -1.21
N ALA A 1020 -33.73 -20.81 -2.06
CA ALA A 1020 -32.79 -19.73 -1.80
C ALA A 1020 -33.22 -18.42 -2.49
N ASN A 1021 -32.88 -17.29 -1.86
CA ASN A 1021 -33.15 -15.96 -2.39
C ASN A 1021 -32.54 -15.76 -3.77
N VAL A 1022 -33.28 -15.11 -4.67
CA VAL A 1022 -32.72 -14.57 -5.92
C VAL A 1022 -31.97 -13.29 -5.59
N GLU A 1023 -30.64 -13.32 -5.66
CA GLU A 1023 -29.78 -12.17 -5.34
C GLU A 1023 -29.55 -11.27 -6.57
N THR A 1024 -29.53 -11.85 -7.77
CA THR A 1024 -29.20 -11.12 -8.99
C THR A 1024 -29.86 -11.69 -10.25
N VAL A 1025 -30.07 -10.81 -11.23
CA VAL A 1025 -30.50 -11.15 -12.59
C VAL A 1025 -29.68 -10.33 -13.58
N ALA A 1026 -29.13 -10.98 -14.62
CA ALA A 1026 -28.41 -10.30 -15.70
C ALA A 1026 -28.83 -10.82 -17.07
N PHE A 1027 -29.18 -9.90 -17.97
CA PHE A 1027 -29.52 -10.21 -19.35
C PHE A 1027 -28.27 -10.27 -20.23
N SER A 1028 -28.27 -11.19 -21.17
CA SER A 1028 -27.38 -11.14 -22.34
C SER A 1028 -27.67 -9.88 -23.18
N ALA A 1029 -26.65 -9.34 -23.86
CA ALA A 1029 -26.79 -8.11 -24.63
C ALA A 1029 -27.76 -8.20 -25.82
N ASP A 1030 -28.05 -9.41 -26.31
CA ASP A 1030 -29.09 -9.62 -27.33
C ASP A 1030 -30.52 -9.65 -26.74
N GLY A 1031 -30.64 -9.75 -25.41
CA GLY A 1031 -31.89 -9.83 -24.67
C GLY A 1031 -32.67 -11.14 -24.89
N ARG A 1032 -32.02 -12.20 -25.43
CA ARG A 1032 -32.64 -13.51 -25.68
C ARG A 1032 -32.45 -14.48 -24.54
N ARG A 1033 -31.45 -14.26 -23.68
CA ARG A 1033 -31.22 -15.04 -22.47
C ARG A 1033 -30.99 -14.15 -21.25
N PHE A 1034 -31.25 -14.66 -20.07
CA PHE A 1034 -30.77 -14.07 -18.83
C PHE A 1034 -30.29 -15.16 -17.86
N VAL A 1035 -29.41 -14.77 -16.95
CA VAL A 1035 -28.96 -15.58 -15.83
C VAL A 1035 -29.60 -15.07 -14.54
N SER A 1036 -30.07 -15.99 -13.69
CA SER A 1036 -30.45 -15.71 -12.31
C SER A 1036 -29.43 -16.36 -11.37
N GLY A 1037 -28.96 -15.60 -10.37
CA GLY A 1037 -28.03 -16.08 -9.35
C GLY A 1037 -28.71 -16.15 -7.99
N TYR A 1038 -28.44 -17.23 -7.25
CA TYR A 1038 -29.10 -17.55 -5.99
C TYR A 1038 -28.13 -17.51 -4.81
N GLY A 1039 -28.68 -17.26 -3.63
CA GLY A 1039 -27.92 -17.21 -2.37
C GLY A 1039 -27.33 -18.55 -1.92
N ASP A 1040 -27.61 -19.66 -2.63
CA ASP A 1040 -27.02 -21.00 -2.38
C ASP A 1040 -25.79 -21.30 -3.27
N GLY A 1041 -25.35 -20.34 -4.08
CA GLY A 1041 -24.23 -20.51 -5.00
C GLY A 1041 -24.59 -21.13 -6.35
N THR A 1042 -25.88 -21.35 -6.63
CA THR A 1042 -26.38 -21.81 -7.94
C THR A 1042 -26.70 -20.64 -8.85
N ALA A 1043 -26.47 -20.77 -10.15
CA ALA A 1043 -27.03 -19.89 -11.16
C ALA A 1043 -27.78 -20.68 -12.26
N GLN A 1044 -28.86 -20.11 -12.77
CA GLN A 1044 -29.71 -20.72 -13.79
C GLN A 1044 -29.80 -19.86 -15.04
N LEU A 1045 -29.81 -20.51 -16.20
CA LEU A 1045 -29.91 -19.86 -17.51
C LEU A 1045 -31.33 -20.00 -18.07
N TRP A 1046 -31.90 -18.90 -18.52
CA TRP A 1046 -33.25 -18.82 -19.06
C TRP A 1046 -33.24 -18.36 -20.50
N ASP A 1047 -33.99 -19.05 -21.36
CA ASP A 1047 -34.26 -18.62 -22.72
C ASP A 1047 -35.59 -17.85 -22.76
N VAL A 1048 -35.49 -16.57 -23.15
CA VAL A 1048 -36.58 -15.60 -23.23
C VAL A 1048 -36.78 -15.13 -24.69
N THR A 1049 -36.32 -15.93 -25.67
CA THR A 1049 -36.53 -15.66 -27.10
C THR A 1049 -38.02 -15.51 -27.42
N ASP A 1050 -38.86 -16.34 -26.81
CA ASP A 1050 -40.31 -16.13 -26.69
C ASP A 1050 -40.65 -15.83 -25.21
N PRO A 1051 -40.90 -14.56 -24.86
CA PRO A 1051 -41.16 -14.16 -23.47
C PRO A 1051 -42.35 -14.87 -22.82
N ALA A 1052 -43.37 -15.23 -23.61
CA ALA A 1052 -44.55 -15.92 -23.12
C ALA A 1052 -44.31 -17.43 -22.86
N ARG A 1053 -43.20 -17.98 -23.40
CA ARG A 1053 -42.79 -19.38 -23.24
C ARG A 1053 -41.35 -19.48 -22.72
N THR A 1054 -41.00 -18.58 -21.81
CA THR A 1054 -39.70 -18.55 -21.17
C THR A 1054 -39.46 -19.88 -20.43
N LYS A 1055 -38.28 -20.47 -20.62
CA LYS A 1055 -37.94 -21.77 -20.02
C LYS A 1055 -36.49 -21.80 -19.55
N LEU A 1056 -36.24 -22.63 -18.54
CA LEU A 1056 -34.89 -22.99 -18.12
C LEU A 1056 -34.18 -23.73 -19.26
N VAL A 1057 -32.92 -23.40 -19.51
CA VAL A 1057 -32.10 -24.03 -20.55
C VAL A 1057 -30.78 -24.49 -19.95
N GLY A 1058 -30.40 -25.74 -20.25
CA GLY A 1058 -29.14 -26.29 -19.79
C GLY A 1058 -29.17 -26.82 -18.36
N VAL A 1059 -27.97 -27.07 -17.83
CA VAL A 1059 -27.77 -27.48 -16.43
C VAL A 1059 -27.45 -26.26 -15.54
N PRO A 1060 -27.86 -26.24 -14.26
CA PRO A 1060 -27.52 -25.15 -13.35
C PRO A 1060 -26.00 -25.01 -13.18
N LEU A 1061 -25.51 -23.77 -13.19
CA LEU A 1061 -24.12 -23.44 -12.90
C LEU A 1061 -23.93 -23.52 -11.39
N ARG A 1062 -23.07 -24.43 -10.91
CA ARG A 1062 -22.78 -24.58 -9.49
C ARG A 1062 -21.39 -24.04 -9.19
N THR A 1063 -21.35 -22.95 -8.42
CA THR A 1063 -20.09 -22.34 -7.98
C THR A 1063 -19.43 -23.14 -6.84
N ARG A 1064 -18.18 -22.82 -6.51
CA ARG A 1064 -17.47 -23.45 -5.37
C ARG A 1064 -17.79 -22.83 -4.01
N SER A 1065 -18.48 -21.70 -3.96
CA SER A 1065 -18.80 -20.92 -2.75
C SER A 1065 -20.26 -21.10 -2.33
N SER A 1066 -20.60 -20.65 -1.12
CA SER A 1066 -21.93 -20.79 -0.53
C SER A 1066 -22.97 -19.75 -0.98
N GLY A 1067 -22.63 -18.76 -1.82
CA GLY A 1067 -23.59 -17.76 -2.29
C GLY A 1067 -23.11 -16.87 -3.45
N ILE A 1068 -24.01 -16.50 -4.35
CA ILE A 1068 -23.76 -15.52 -5.43
C ILE A 1068 -24.24 -14.16 -4.99
N ALA A 1069 -23.36 -13.16 -5.02
CA ALA A 1069 -23.67 -11.77 -4.71
C ALA A 1069 -24.11 -10.98 -5.96
N HIS A 1070 -23.46 -11.22 -7.10
CA HIS A 1070 -23.80 -10.56 -8.36
C HIS A 1070 -23.48 -11.40 -9.58
N ALA A 1071 -24.10 -11.08 -10.72
CA ALA A 1071 -23.92 -11.77 -11.98
C ALA A 1071 -23.91 -10.74 -13.12
N ALA A 1072 -23.10 -11.00 -14.14
CA ALA A 1072 -23.09 -10.22 -15.38
C ALA A 1072 -22.95 -11.17 -16.57
N ALA A 1073 -23.65 -10.85 -17.67
CA ALA A 1073 -23.49 -11.55 -18.94
C ALA A 1073 -22.69 -10.67 -19.89
N ALA A 1074 -21.71 -11.28 -20.57
CA ALA A 1074 -20.90 -10.58 -21.55
C ALA A 1074 -21.72 -10.23 -22.81
N PRO A 1075 -21.32 -9.19 -23.56
CA PRO A 1075 -22.00 -8.80 -24.79
C PRO A 1075 -22.07 -9.89 -25.87
N ASP A 1076 -21.17 -10.86 -25.83
CA ASP A 1076 -21.12 -12.00 -26.75
C ASP A 1076 -22.25 -13.04 -26.55
N GLY A 1077 -22.94 -12.99 -25.42
CA GLY A 1077 -23.99 -13.94 -25.03
C GLY A 1077 -23.50 -15.36 -24.72
N ARG A 1078 -22.17 -15.57 -24.65
CA ARG A 1078 -21.52 -16.87 -24.41
C ARG A 1078 -20.76 -16.89 -23.09
N THR A 1079 -20.39 -15.74 -22.54
CA THR A 1079 -19.68 -15.66 -21.27
C THR A 1079 -20.55 -15.09 -20.16
N VAL A 1080 -20.50 -15.72 -18.99
CA VAL A 1080 -21.16 -15.25 -17.76
C VAL A 1080 -20.13 -15.13 -16.65
N ALA A 1081 -20.11 -13.99 -15.98
CA ALA A 1081 -19.33 -13.75 -14.77
C ALA A 1081 -20.25 -13.85 -13.55
N LEU A 1082 -19.82 -14.61 -12.54
CA LEU A 1082 -20.50 -14.79 -11.26
C LEU A 1082 -19.58 -14.30 -10.15
N ALA A 1083 -20.03 -13.29 -9.39
CA ALA A 1083 -19.35 -12.79 -8.21
C ALA A 1083 -19.94 -13.46 -6.96
N MET A 1084 -19.08 -14.05 -6.15
CA MET A 1084 -19.47 -14.75 -4.93
C MET A 1084 -19.43 -13.82 -3.72
N ASP A 1085 -20.18 -14.19 -2.69
CA ASP A 1085 -20.23 -13.53 -1.38
C ASP A 1085 -18.85 -13.42 -0.69
N THR A 1086 -17.97 -14.40 -0.93
CA THR A 1086 -16.58 -14.45 -0.45
C THR A 1086 -15.63 -13.48 -1.18
N GLY A 1087 -16.13 -12.73 -2.16
CA GLY A 1087 -15.34 -11.77 -2.94
C GLY A 1087 -14.58 -12.39 -4.10
N ALA A 1088 -14.82 -13.67 -4.42
CA ALA A 1088 -14.23 -14.32 -5.58
C ALA A 1088 -15.10 -14.15 -6.86
N ILE A 1089 -14.48 -14.20 -8.04
CA ILE A 1089 -15.19 -14.15 -9.33
C ILE A 1089 -14.92 -15.44 -10.11
N GLU A 1090 -15.97 -16.03 -10.66
CA GLU A 1090 -15.91 -17.17 -11.58
C GLU A 1090 -16.44 -16.78 -12.96
N ILE A 1091 -15.69 -17.15 -14.00
CA ILE A 1091 -16.06 -16.94 -15.41
C ILE A 1091 -16.48 -18.28 -16.00
N TRP A 1092 -17.63 -18.28 -16.66
CA TRP A 1092 -18.28 -19.45 -17.24
C TRP A 1092 -18.50 -19.26 -18.73
N ASP A 1093 -18.10 -20.26 -19.51
CA ASP A 1093 -18.55 -20.44 -20.89
C ASP A 1093 -19.90 -21.17 -20.86
N VAL A 1094 -20.90 -20.52 -21.45
CA VAL A 1094 -22.27 -20.99 -21.59
C VAL A 1094 -22.72 -21.04 -23.06
N ALA A 1095 -21.76 -21.13 -23.99
CA ALA A 1095 -22.03 -21.29 -25.42
C ALA A 1095 -22.86 -22.56 -25.69
N ASP A 1096 -22.53 -23.67 -25.00
CA ASP A 1096 -23.42 -24.84 -24.84
C ASP A 1096 -23.99 -24.88 -23.42
N PRO A 1097 -25.25 -24.46 -23.21
CA PRO A 1097 -25.90 -24.49 -21.91
C PRO A 1097 -25.99 -25.88 -21.29
N ASN A 1098 -25.92 -26.97 -22.07
CA ASN A 1098 -25.96 -28.33 -21.54
C ASN A 1098 -24.60 -28.81 -21.01
N HIS A 1099 -23.51 -28.16 -21.44
CA HIS A 1099 -22.14 -28.44 -21.01
C HIS A 1099 -21.42 -27.14 -20.63
N PRO A 1100 -21.96 -26.37 -19.68
CA PRO A 1100 -21.31 -25.16 -19.23
C PRO A 1100 -20.02 -25.55 -18.52
N HIS A 1101 -18.94 -24.86 -18.85
CA HIS A 1101 -17.67 -25.11 -18.19
C HIS A 1101 -17.04 -23.81 -17.77
N ARG A 1102 -16.35 -23.90 -16.66
CA ARG A 1102 -15.62 -22.80 -16.08
C ARG A 1102 -14.29 -22.66 -16.81
N THR A 1103 -13.98 -21.45 -17.29
CA THR A 1103 -12.86 -21.23 -18.21
C THR A 1103 -11.49 -21.08 -17.51
N GLY A 1104 -11.43 -20.96 -16.18
CA GLY A 1104 -10.16 -20.90 -15.44
C GLY A 1104 -10.28 -20.90 -13.90
N PRO A 1105 -9.16 -20.97 -13.16
CA PRO A 1105 -9.15 -20.83 -11.70
C PRO A 1105 -9.63 -19.44 -11.28
N SER A 1106 -10.31 -19.34 -10.13
CA SER A 1106 -10.80 -18.08 -9.55
C SER A 1106 -9.61 -17.37 -8.91
N SER A 1107 -8.82 -16.68 -9.72
CA SER A 1107 -7.65 -15.92 -9.29
C SER A 1107 -8.01 -14.52 -8.78
N VAL A 1108 -9.27 -14.11 -8.90
CA VAL A 1108 -9.73 -12.78 -8.49
C VAL A 1108 -10.38 -12.85 -7.12
N ARG A 1109 -9.79 -12.18 -6.13
CA ARG A 1109 -10.41 -11.99 -4.81
C ARG A 1109 -10.38 -10.52 -4.39
N HIS A 1110 -11.56 -9.96 -4.14
CA HIS A 1110 -11.71 -8.80 -3.26
C HIS A 1110 -11.49 -9.26 -1.81
N SER A 1111 -11.05 -8.35 -0.94
CA SER A 1111 -10.88 -8.67 0.50
C SER A 1111 -12.20 -8.64 1.27
N ASN A 1112 -13.30 -8.32 0.58
CA ASN A 1112 -14.66 -8.21 1.11
C ASN A 1112 -15.67 -8.53 -0.01
N LEU A 1113 -16.96 -8.50 0.31
CA LEU A 1113 -18.07 -8.74 -0.61
C LEU A 1113 -17.97 -7.87 -1.88
N ILE A 1114 -18.14 -8.50 -3.04
CA ILE A 1114 -18.33 -7.81 -4.32
C ILE A 1114 -19.79 -7.38 -4.42
N THR A 1115 -20.02 -6.10 -4.66
CA THR A 1115 -21.37 -5.52 -4.77
C THR A 1115 -21.86 -5.47 -6.21
N SER A 1116 -20.94 -5.30 -7.16
CA SER A 1116 -21.27 -5.18 -8.57
C SER A 1116 -20.14 -5.69 -9.46
N ILE A 1117 -20.55 -6.26 -10.59
CA ILE A 1117 -19.68 -6.61 -11.71
C ILE A 1117 -20.35 -6.15 -13.00
N SER A 1118 -19.57 -5.65 -13.94
CA SER A 1118 -20.08 -5.20 -15.23
C SER A 1118 -19.05 -5.37 -16.33
N PHE A 1119 -19.47 -5.87 -17.49
CA PHE A 1119 -18.62 -5.93 -18.67
C PHE A 1119 -18.63 -4.58 -19.39
N SER A 1120 -17.48 -4.21 -19.96
CA SER A 1120 -17.43 -3.15 -20.96
C SER A 1120 -18.28 -3.53 -22.18
N PRO A 1121 -18.83 -2.55 -22.93
CA PRO A 1121 -19.67 -2.84 -24.10
C PRO A 1121 -18.97 -3.64 -25.21
N ASP A 1122 -17.64 -3.58 -25.30
CA ASP A 1122 -16.84 -4.38 -26.24
C ASP A 1122 -16.58 -5.82 -25.73
N GLY A 1123 -16.93 -6.12 -24.48
CA GLY A 1123 -16.77 -7.42 -23.84
C GLY A 1123 -15.33 -7.78 -23.45
N ARG A 1124 -14.37 -6.85 -23.59
CA ARG A 1124 -12.94 -7.13 -23.35
C ARG A 1124 -12.47 -6.78 -21.94
N THR A 1125 -13.21 -5.95 -21.23
CA THR A 1125 -12.91 -5.57 -19.85
C THR A 1125 -14.05 -5.97 -18.92
N LEU A 1126 -13.71 -6.60 -17.80
CA LEU A 1126 -14.64 -6.79 -16.69
C LEU A 1126 -14.27 -5.82 -15.57
N MET A 1127 -15.26 -5.08 -15.07
CA MET A 1127 -15.14 -4.28 -13.86
C MET A 1127 -15.74 -5.05 -12.69
N SER A 1128 -15.06 -4.99 -11.55
CA SER A 1128 -15.57 -5.48 -10.26
C SER A 1128 -15.41 -4.43 -9.17
N ALA A 1129 -16.46 -4.23 -8.37
CA ALA A 1129 -16.44 -3.30 -7.25
C ALA A 1129 -17.01 -3.94 -5.98
N GLY A 1130 -16.52 -3.51 -4.81
CA GLY A 1130 -16.93 -4.14 -3.56
C GLY A 1130 -16.86 -3.25 -2.32
N TYR A 1131 -17.28 -3.86 -1.20
CA TYR A 1131 -17.22 -3.26 0.13
C TYR A 1131 -15.80 -3.05 0.64
N ASP A 1132 -14.80 -3.59 -0.05
CA ASP A 1132 -13.39 -3.26 0.16
C ASP A 1132 -13.02 -1.87 -0.37
N GLY A 1133 -13.97 -1.11 -0.93
CA GLY A 1133 -13.77 0.26 -1.40
C GLY A 1133 -12.95 0.36 -2.68
N THR A 1134 -12.75 -0.76 -3.39
CA THR A 1134 -11.97 -0.80 -4.64
C THR A 1134 -12.85 -1.05 -5.85
N VAL A 1135 -12.49 -0.41 -6.97
CA VAL A 1135 -12.98 -0.71 -8.31
C VAL A 1135 -11.81 -1.28 -9.10
N ARG A 1136 -11.94 -2.50 -9.60
CA ARG A 1136 -10.86 -3.24 -10.28
C ARG A 1136 -11.26 -3.53 -11.71
N LEU A 1137 -10.29 -3.46 -12.62
CA LEU A 1137 -10.46 -3.76 -14.03
C LEU A 1137 -9.67 -5.01 -14.39
N TRP A 1138 -10.28 -5.87 -15.20
CA TRP A 1138 -9.74 -7.15 -15.62
C TRP A 1138 -9.82 -7.27 -17.13
N ASP A 1139 -8.75 -7.74 -17.75
CA ASP A 1139 -8.76 -8.16 -19.15
C ASP A 1139 -9.45 -9.52 -19.22
N ILE A 1140 -10.51 -9.57 -20.03
CA ILE A 1140 -11.29 -10.77 -20.31
C ILE A 1140 -11.36 -11.04 -21.83
N SER A 1141 -10.45 -10.44 -22.61
CA SER A 1141 -10.33 -10.69 -24.05
C SER A 1141 -10.13 -12.18 -24.36
N ASP A 1142 -9.46 -12.90 -23.45
CA ASP A 1142 -9.44 -14.36 -23.39
C ASP A 1142 -10.03 -14.84 -22.04
N PRO A 1143 -11.28 -15.36 -22.02
CA PRO A 1143 -11.90 -15.86 -20.79
C PRO A 1143 -11.15 -17.01 -20.10
N ALA A 1144 -10.22 -17.68 -20.79
CA ALA A 1144 -9.36 -18.72 -20.21
C ALA A 1144 -8.11 -18.13 -19.52
N HIS A 1145 -7.67 -16.93 -19.92
CA HIS A 1145 -6.48 -16.26 -19.42
C HIS A 1145 -6.81 -14.84 -18.96
N THR A 1146 -7.47 -14.75 -17.81
CA THR A 1146 -7.84 -13.47 -17.22
C THR A 1146 -6.63 -12.78 -16.59
N ALA A 1147 -6.48 -11.47 -16.81
CA ALA A 1147 -5.37 -10.69 -16.28
C ALA A 1147 -5.86 -9.42 -15.57
N PRO A 1148 -5.29 -9.02 -14.42
CA PRO A 1148 -5.60 -7.73 -13.80
C PRO A 1148 -5.06 -6.58 -14.67
N LEU A 1149 -5.92 -5.64 -15.05
CA LEU A 1149 -5.51 -4.39 -15.71
C LEU A 1149 -5.08 -3.35 -14.68
N GLY A 1150 -5.72 -3.34 -13.51
CA GLY A 1150 -5.38 -2.44 -12.41
C GLY A 1150 -6.55 -2.12 -11.49
N ARG A 1151 -6.36 -1.11 -10.64
CA ARG A 1151 -7.39 -0.58 -9.72
C ARG A 1151 -7.59 0.89 -9.99
N LEU A 1152 -8.85 1.32 -10.04
CA LEU A 1152 -9.21 2.73 -9.97
C LEU A 1152 -9.29 3.10 -8.50
N LEU A 1153 -8.26 3.79 -8.01
CA LEU A 1153 -8.12 4.23 -6.63
C LEU A 1153 -8.43 5.72 -6.50
N GLY A 1154 -8.65 6.17 -5.27
CA GLY A 1154 -8.79 7.58 -4.95
C GLY A 1154 -7.45 8.32 -4.99
N PRO A 1155 -7.48 9.65 -4.86
CA PRO A 1155 -6.28 10.48 -4.80
C PRO A 1155 -5.27 9.96 -3.78
N GLY A 1156 -3.98 9.96 -4.13
CA GLY A 1156 -2.91 9.41 -3.30
C GLY A 1156 -2.88 7.88 -3.19
N GLY A 1157 -3.65 7.16 -4.02
CA GLY A 1157 -3.75 5.70 -3.97
C GLY A 1157 -4.68 5.18 -2.84
N ALA A 1158 -5.48 6.06 -2.25
CA ALA A 1158 -6.40 5.70 -1.18
C ALA A 1158 -7.58 4.86 -1.68
N VAL A 1159 -8.01 3.92 -0.85
CA VAL A 1159 -9.24 3.15 -1.06
C VAL A 1159 -10.46 4.03 -0.76
N PHE A 1160 -11.55 3.88 -1.53
CA PHE A 1160 -12.77 4.66 -1.30
C PHE A 1160 -13.54 4.16 -0.07
N SER A 1161 -14.60 4.89 0.31
CA SER A 1161 -15.64 4.27 1.12
C SER A 1161 -16.27 3.10 0.35
N SER A 1162 -16.96 2.22 1.08
CA SER A 1162 -17.56 1.01 0.50
C SER A 1162 -18.36 1.32 -0.78
N VAL A 1163 -18.01 0.64 -1.89
CA VAL A 1163 -18.68 0.81 -3.19
C VAL A 1163 -19.95 -0.03 -3.18
N GLN A 1164 -21.11 0.62 -3.33
CA GLN A 1164 -22.43 0.00 -3.24
C GLN A 1164 -22.92 -0.52 -4.59
N ASP A 1165 -22.58 0.17 -5.68
CA ASP A 1165 -22.93 -0.21 -7.05
C ASP A 1165 -21.98 0.48 -8.03
N ALA A 1166 -21.71 -0.14 -9.18
CA ALA A 1166 -20.88 0.44 -10.22
C ALA A 1166 -21.27 -0.11 -11.60
N GLU A 1167 -21.17 0.73 -12.63
CA GLU A 1167 -21.56 0.37 -14.00
C GLU A 1167 -20.71 1.10 -15.05
N PHE A 1168 -20.40 0.43 -16.17
CA PHE A 1168 -19.95 1.09 -17.38
C PHE A 1168 -21.10 1.81 -18.07
N SER A 1169 -20.83 2.95 -18.70
CA SER A 1169 -21.78 3.55 -19.63
C SER A 1169 -21.99 2.63 -20.84
N PRO A 1170 -23.17 2.68 -21.50
CA PRO A 1170 -23.46 1.83 -22.66
C PRO A 1170 -22.50 2.00 -23.84
N ASP A 1171 -21.79 3.13 -23.93
CA ASP A 1171 -20.76 3.41 -24.93
C ASP A 1171 -19.33 3.05 -24.47
N GLY A 1172 -19.13 2.71 -23.19
CA GLY A 1172 -17.85 2.32 -22.61
C GLY A 1172 -16.91 3.48 -22.33
N HIS A 1173 -17.32 4.73 -22.61
CA HIS A 1173 -16.48 5.91 -22.42
C HIS A 1173 -16.48 6.41 -20.97
N SER A 1174 -17.42 5.96 -20.14
CA SER A 1174 -17.51 6.35 -18.74
C SER A 1174 -17.72 5.16 -17.82
N LEU A 1175 -17.25 5.28 -16.59
CA LEU A 1175 -17.52 4.34 -15.50
C LEU A 1175 -18.01 5.13 -14.29
N ALA A 1176 -19.12 4.71 -13.67
CA ALA A 1176 -19.63 5.32 -12.45
C ALA A 1176 -19.61 4.33 -11.28
N ALA A 1177 -19.24 4.81 -10.09
CA ALA A 1177 -19.31 4.04 -8.84
C ALA A 1177 -20.03 4.84 -7.74
N ALA A 1178 -21.08 4.26 -7.16
CA ALA A 1178 -21.81 4.77 -6.00
C ALA A 1178 -21.10 4.39 -4.70
N LEU A 1179 -20.88 5.38 -3.84
CA LEU A 1179 -20.17 5.21 -2.59
C LEU A 1179 -21.11 5.34 -1.37
N ALA A 1180 -20.74 4.67 -0.28
CA ALA A 1180 -21.44 4.73 1.00
C ALA A 1180 -21.39 6.13 1.67
N ASP A 1181 -20.42 6.97 1.28
CA ASP A 1181 -20.30 8.37 1.74
C ASP A 1181 -21.31 9.35 1.09
N GLY A 1182 -22.12 8.87 0.15
CA GLY A 1182 -23.13 9.67 -0.55
C GLY A 1182 -22.62 10.37 -1.80
N THR A 1183 -21.45 9.99 -2.31
CA THR A 1183 -20.90 10.51 -3.57
C THR A 1183 -20.87 9.47 -4.68
N VAL A 1184 -20.85 9.94 -5.92
CA VAL A 1184 -20.50 9.10 -7.08
C VAL A 1184 -19.13 9.51 -7.59
N ARG A 1185 -18.31 8.50 -7.90
CA ARG A 1185 -17.08 8.67 -8.69
C ARG A 1185 -17.37 8.34 -10.14
N LEU A 1186 -17.01 9.25 -11.03
CA LEU A 1186 -17.09 9.07 -12.47
C LEU A 1186 -15.66 9.02 -13.02
N TRP A 1187 -15.37 8.09 -13.94
CA TRP A 1187 -14.11 8.07 -14.68
C TRP A 1187 -14.41 8.18 -16.16
N ASN A 1188 -13.64 9.02 -16.84
CA ASN A 1188 -13.59 9.00 -18.30
C ASN A 1188 -12.58 7.92 -18.70
N MET A 1189 -13.01 6.95 -19.52
CA MET A 1189 -12.20 5.81 -19.94
C MET A 1189 -11.32 6.13 -21.18
N ASP A 1190 -11.33 7.37 -21.67
CA ASP A 1190 -10.45 7.87 -22.73
C ASP A 1190 -9.08 8.30 -22.16
N VAL A 1191 -8.04 7.51 -22.46
CA VAL A 1191 -6.65 7.73 -22.04
C VAL A 1191 -6.05 9.00 -22.65
N ASP A 1192 -6.45 9.37 -23.87
CA ASP A 1192 -5.97 10.60 -24.50
C ASP A 1192 -6.60 11.82 -23.81
N ALA A 1193 -7.86 11.71 -23.38
CA ALA A 1193 -8.50 12.75 -22.56
C ALA A 1193 -7.83 12.86 -21.18
N ALA A 1194 -7.46 11.73 -20.57
CA ALA A 1194 -6.70 11.69 -19.33
C ALA A 1194 -5.35 12.42 -19.48
N THR A 1195 -4.60 12.10 -20.53
CA THR A 1195 -3.31 12.73 -20.86
C THR A 1195 -3.44 14.24 -21.06
N ARG A 1196 -4.43 14.69 -21.85
CA ARG A 1196 -4.68 16.12 -22.05
C ARG A 1196 -5.02 16.85 -20.74
N ARG A 1197 -5.78 16.23 -19.84
CA ARG A 1197 -6.12 16.82 -18.53
C ARG A 1197 -4.89 16.96 -17.65
N ILE A 1198 -4.09 15.90 -17.49
CA ILE A 1198 -2.88 15.92 -16.67
C ILE A 1198 -1.92 17.01 -17.17
N CYS A 1199 -1.75 17.14 -18.49
CA CYS A 1199 -0.93 18.20 -19.06
C CYS A 1199 -1.52 19.60 -18.92
N HIS A 1200 -2.84 19.76 -18.99
CA HIS A 1200 -3.47 21.07 -18.76
C HIS A 1200 -3.27 21.54 -17.30
N ASP A 1201 -3.45 20.64 -16.34
CA ASP A 1201 -3.57 20.97 -14.92
C ASP A 1201 -2.26 20.84 -14.12
N ALA A 1202 -1.28 20.06 -14.58
CA ALA A 1202 -0.05 19.76 -13.83
C ALA A 1202 1.25 19.90 -14.64
N ALA A 1203 1.22 20.44 -15.87
CA ALA A 1203 2.38 20.54 -16.78
C ALA A 1203 3.70 21.03 -16.15
N ASN A 1204 3.64 21.93 -15.15
CA ASN A 1204 4.80 22.60 -14.59
C ASN A 1204 5.33 21.97 -13.29
N THR A 1205 4.87 20.77 -12.91
CA THR A 1205 5.26 20.10 -11.66
C THR A 1205 6.60 19.35 -11.82
N LEU A 1206 6.75 18.52 -12.85
CA LEU A 1206 7.97 17.79 -13.21
C LEU A 1206 8.92 18.68 -14.03
N THR A 1207 9.51 19.66 -13.34
CA THR A 1207 10.57 20.51 -13.89
C THR A 1207 11.83 19.69 -14.22
N GLU A 1208 12.76 20.25 -15.02
CA GLU A 1208 14.05 19.58 -15.29
C GLU A 1208 14.83 19.29 -14.00
N THR A 1209 14.75 20.16 -13.01
CA THR A 1209 15.38 19.96 -11.70
C THR A 1209 14.73 18.79 -10.95
N ALA A 1210 13.40 18.74 -10.91
CA ALA A 1210 12.66 17.62 -10.30
C ALA A 1210 12.94 16.30 -11.03
N TRP A 1211 13.01 16.33 -12.37
CA TRP A 1211 13.38 15.18 -13.18
C TRP A 1211 14.74 14.60 -12.78
N ARG A 1212 15.78 15.44 -12.68
CA ARG A 1212 17.13 14.97 -12.29
C ARG A 1212 17.16 14.39 -10.87
N SER A 1213 16.30 14.87 -9.98
CA SER A 1213 16.16 14.35 -8.61
C SER A 1213 15.47 12.99 -8.57
N HIS A 1214 14.39 12.80 -9.33
CA HIS A 1214 13.58 11.58 -9.30
C HIS A 1214 14.07 10.50 -10.27
N LEU A 1215 14.68 10.89 -11.39
CA LEU A 1215 15.12 10.03 -12.49
C LEU A 1215 16.61 10.27 -12.83
N PRO A 1216 17.54 10.05 -11.88
CA PRO A 1216 18.97 10.24 -12.13
C PRO A 1216 19.45 9.36 -13.28
N GLY A 1217 20.21 9.95 -14.21
CA GLY A 1217 20.79 9.25 -15.37
C GLY A 1217 19.86 9.13 -16.58
N VAL A 1218 18.58 9.51 -16.48
CA VAL A 1218 17.63 9.51 -17.59
C VAL A 1218 17.61 10.89 -18.26
N PRO A 1219 17.81 11.00 -19.59
CA PRO A 1219 17.70 12.28 -20.31
C PRO A 1219 16.33 12.93 -20.10
N TYR A 1220 16.31 14.25 -19.88
CA TYR A 1220 15.06 14.99 -19.70
C TYR A 1220 14.24 14.98 -21.00
N ALA A 1221 12.98 14.54 -20.88
CA ALA A 1221 11.96 14.69 -21.91
C ALA A 1221 10.74 15.34 -21.27
N SER A 1222 10.14 16.33 -21.94
CA SER A 1222 8.93 16.95 -21.40
C SER A 1222 7.76 15.97 -21.50
N PRO A 1223 7.08 15.64 -20.39
CA PRO A 1223 5.96 14.69 -20.41
C PRO A 1223 4.73 15.21 -21.18
N CYS A 1224 4.70 16.50 -21.50
CA CYS A 1224 3.57 17.20 -22.10
C CYS A 1224 3.94 17.95 -23.39
N SER A 1225 4.98 17.48 -24.10
CA SER A 1225 5.47 18.05 -25.36
C SER A 1225 4.50 17.88 -26.53
#